data_AF-A0A950S6U9-F1
#
_entry.id   AF-A0A950S6U9-F1
#
_cell.length_a   1.000
_cell.length_b   1.000
_cell.length_c   1.000
_cell.angle_alpha   90.00
_cell.angle_beta   90.00
_cell.angle_gamma   90.00
#
_symmetry.space_group_name_H-M   'P 1'
#
loop_
_entity.id
_entity.type
_entity.pdbx_description
1 polymer ?
#
loop_
_entity_poly.entity_id
_entity_poly.type
_entity_poly.pdbx_seq_one_letter_code
_entity_poly.pdbx_strand_id
1 'polypeptide(L)'
;MLYFTAGLPRLPSETPNLDLVLAQLRASALPLEAVANVVTTVAWLIWAWLSVSVLLRVVLTIAEIATHGAEWVRSLGGLSDWITVPFVRRAVDAALATAMVVQVVSHAAPASAAPLSDQPATLAYVDATAPVDNHVAPAPANMEDYTVQSGDTLFSIAERFYGSGDEFPRLVEANLDRPMSDGAVFSADGVIQPGWVLRVPLADTKLDVDDDGQAWYTVERGDTLWAVSGRYMGDPKRWPELFESNRGAELEDGRALTNPNLIWPGLRLNMPVPVEQDTAVPPPVAAPPLPSPITDGSTPQAPTAPPEVQTLVQHDGMTAQTGAAAAAASAASAAAVAALLAVRRRGRRALAEPPLGDEPESDVVVRAGFAELRDLARDRSDPVQAAAIEVLRFLDANDLAGRVGVVSARHGRSSTTLALVCQRLADRPIVQKLVPAIEKHLGLSVTAQLSRDHDTLLRLGPLRHARFADPSGASSAPCALLGAGLLPDRRVLYVNWPSLGHVLVTGRAPTAVSSVLSTLLATVSARFDPAELQILTVAANLTESLQRLPHQVGRVIDPADQVATSAALHDARAELLKRMERVERGGNVNALPELLIVLPDIETLTDHASTLDMLGVYGPAHRVRLLASCAHPELLSDGLLSHFTTRAVLRLPEEAQGARLLGQPGAADLLGGGQLLLRLDAREPLELYAFRASDAELDRFVRALRGEPIAAPGGPAWPVAVDVDDDPDPEPPTTDPAPRHVQHIVDFAQPTKAPILVRCFGGFDVVEGAHDLTGASSPAEAAQRAPAWEVLAYLCSHPEGVVGLVDVLSDVWPDGDPRTARAHLDAAVEQLNMLLQPSVLVEHAPLVTIDDRADEVRLDPDGIDSDVHRFVRLCQAATLMPSEQVRTALARARELYRGDLLDGPGARAYGWAVHSFRDGELSLRDRYREQCLRATLRLARLLMRASDYRSAIPLFQSLLEVEPLLEDVVRDLCRCFAAVGDRNAIVDEDARLRIALRQAYATYGGPSDDPDPEPATSALIADLLQEVEARGAVLA
;
A
#
# COMPACT_ATOMS: atom_id res chain seq x y z
N MET A 1 24.89 -31.16 -20.08
CA MET A 1 25.53 -30.32 -21.12
C MET A 1 27.02 -30.16 -20.89
N LEU A 2 27.50 -29.28 -20.00
CA LEU A 2 28.91 -28.87 -19.86
C LEU A 2 29.98 -29.98 -20.07
N TYR A 3 29.86 -31.11 -19.37
CA TYR A 3 30.76 -32.26 -19.51
C TYR A 3 30.86 -32.83 -20.94
N PHE A 4 29.74 -32.89 -21.69
CA PHE A 4 29.70 -33.39 -23.07
C PHE A 4 30.22 -32.37 -24.09
N THR A 5 30.18 -31.08 -23.77
CA THR A 5 30.62 -30.00 -24.68
C THR A 5 32.07 -29.56 -24.46
N ALA A 6 32.60 -29.72 -23.23
CA ALA A 6 33.90 -29.18 -22.84
C ALA A 6 34.80 -30.17 -22.05
N GLY A 7 34.29 -31.35 -21.68
CA GLY A 7 35.04 -32.36 -20.92
C GLY A 7 35.26 -31.99 -19.45
N LEU A 8 36.15 -32.75 -18.79
CA LEU A 8 36.58 -32.49 -17.41
C LEU A 8 37.43 -31.21 -17.32
N PRO A 9 37.36 -30.48 -16.19
CA PRO A 9 38.20 -29.30 -15.97
C PRO A 9 39.68 -29.67 -15.99
N ARG A 10 40.43 -29.10 -16.95
CA ARG A 10 41.88 -29.29 -17.07
C ARG A 10 42.59 -28.42 -16.05
N LEU A 11 42.92 -28.99 -14.89
CA LEU A 11 43.80 -28.33 -13.91
C LEU A 11 45.16 -28.04 -14.58
N PRO A 12 45.69 -26.81 -14.47
CA PRO A 12 46.99 -26.47 -15.05
C PRO A 12 48.11 -27.25 -14.34
N SER A 13 48.98 -27.90 -15.12
CA SER A 13 50.10 -28.69 -14.60
C SER A 13 51.27 -27.85 -14.09
N GLU A 14 51.24 -26.54 -14.32
CA GLU A 14 52.26 -25.58 -13.92
C GLU A 14 51.59 -24.35 -13.30
N THR A 15 52.27 -23.67 -12.37
CA THR A 15 51.76 -22.44 -11.75
C THR A 15 51.75 -21.29 -12.77
N PRO A 16 50.72 -20.41 -12.75
CA PRO A 16 50.60 -19.36 -13.76
C PRO A 16 51.72 -18.32 -13.63
N ASN A 17 52.68 -18.35 -14.56
CA ASN A 17 53.75 -17.36 -14.62
C ASN A 17 53.22 -16.03 -15.19
N LEU A 18 53.28 -14.98 -14.38
CA LEU A 18 52.77 -13.64 -14.67
C LEU A 18 53.43 -13.00 -15.91
N ASP A 19 54.71 -13.27 -16.14
CA ASP A 19 55.44 -12.81 -17.33
C ASP A 19 54.92 -13.45 -18.62
N LEU A 20 54.49 -14.72 -18.56
CA LEU A 20 53.93 -15.44 -19.71
C LEU A 20 52.55 -14.89 -20.10
N VAL A 21 51.74 -14.53 -19.09
CA VAL A 21 50.42 -13.90 -19.28
C VAL A 21 50.58 -12.50 -19.88
N LEU A 22 51.51 -11.69 -19.36
CA LEU A 22 51.83 -10.36 -19.91
C LEU A 22 52.43 -10.43 -21.32
N ALA A 23 53.16 -11.48 -21.66
CA ALA A 23 53.65 -11.72 -23.02
C ALA A 23 52.50 -12.07 -23.99
N GLN A 24 51.55 -12.94 -23.61
CA GLN A 24 50.41 -13.26 -24.47
C GLN A 24 49.43 -12.10 -24.63
N LEU A 25 49.18 -11.30 -23.59
CA LEU A 25 48.34 -10.09 -23.67
C LEU A 25 48.93 -8.98 -24.57
N ARG A 26 50.21 -9.08 -24.94
CA ARG A 26 50.88 -8.19 -25.90
C ARG A 26 51.01 -8.79 -27.30
N ALA A 27 50.58 -10.04 -27.52
CA ALA A 27 50.57 -10.65 -28.84
C ALA A 27 49.37 -10.18 -29.66
N SER A 28 49.56 -9.94 -30.96
CA SER A 28 48.52 -9.38 -31.84
C SER A 28 47.40 -10.36 -32.23
N ALA A 29 47.44 -11.60 -31.75
CA ALA A 29 46.36 -12.58 -31.86
C ALA A 29 46.40 -13.53 -30.67
N LEU A 30 45.30 -13.63 -29.92
CA LEU A 30 45.15 -14.62 -28.84
C LEU A 30 44.84 -16.00 -29.44
N PRO A 31 45.55 -17.07 -29.05
CA PRO A 31 45.26 -18.41 -29.55
C PRO A 31 43.90 -18.89 -29.03
N LEU A 32 43.03 -19.33 -29.96
CA LEU A 32 41.62 -19.66 -29.67
C LEU A 32 41.48 -20.72 -28.56
N GLU A 33 42.41 -21.68 -28.50
CA GLU A 33 42.44 -22.72 -27.48
C GLU A 33 42.69 -22.18 -26.06
N ALA A 34 43.50 -21.13 -25.89
CA ALA A 34 43.73 -20.52 -24.58
C ALA A 34 42.45 -19.82 -24.08
N VAL A 35 41.76 -19.09 -24.97
CA VAL A 35 40.46 -18.47 -24.67
C VAL A 35 39.43 -19.54 -24.32
N ALA A 36 39.34 -20.61 -25.11
CA ALA A 36 38.42 -21.72 -24.86
C ALA A 36 38.69 -22.43 -23.52
N ASN A 37 39.96 -22.65 -23.15
CA ASN A 37 40.33 -23.23 -21.86
C ASN A 37 39.95 -22.30 -20.69
N VAL A 38 40.21 -20.98 -20.79
CA VAL A 38 39.83 -20.02 -19.74
C VAL A 38 38.31 -19.96 -19.56
N VAL A 39 37.55 -19.83 -20.66
CA VAL A 39 36.08 -19.81 -20.63
C VAL A 39 35.51 -21.12 -20.05
N THR A 40 36.09 -22.26 -20.42
CA THR A 40 35.71 -23.58 -19.88
C THR A 40 35.97 -23.68 -18.36
N THR A 41 37.12 -23.21 -17.89
CA THR A 41 37.45 -23.22 -16.45
C THR A 41 36.54 -22.29 -15.65
N VAL A 42 36.24 -21.09 -16.17
CA VAL A 42 35.26 -20.17 -15.55
C VAL A 42 33.86 -20.79 -15.51
N ALA A 43 33.42 -21.45 -16.58
CA ALA A 43 32.11 -22.13 -16.61
C ALA A 43 32.02 -23.28 -15.59
N TRP A 44 33.10 -24.06 -15.41
CA TRP A 44 33.16 -25.10 -14.37
C TRP A 44 33.19 -24.52 -12.95
N LEU A 45 33.89 -23.40 -12.71
CA LEU A 45 33.90 -22.71 -11.41
C LEU A 45 32.51 -22.17 -11.05
N ILE A 46 31.81 -21.52 -12.00
CA ILE A 46 30.44 -21.05 -11.83
C ILE A 46 29.50 -22.22 -11.52
N TRP A 47 29.62 -23.33 -12.26
CA TRP A 47 28.78 -24.51 -12.02
C TRP A 47 29.03 -25.15 -10.63
N ALA A 48 30.29 -25.23 -10.19
CA ALA A 48 30.63 -25.75 -8.88
C ALA A 48 30.08 -24.86 -7.74
N TRP A 49 30.25 -23.54 -7.87
CA TRP A 49 29.73 -22.56 -6.89
C TRP A 49 28.20 -22.58 -6.81
N LEU A 50 27.50 -22.62 -7.94
CA LEU A 50 26.04 -22.80 -7.98
C LEU A 50 25.60 -24.10 -7.31
N SER A 51 26.29 -25.21 -7.58
CA SER A 51 25.98 -26.52 -7.00
C SER A 51 26.17 -26.55 -5.47
N VAL A 52 27.23 -25.92 -4.95
CA VAL A 52 27.46 -25.77 -3.51
C VAL A 52 26.40 -24.86 -2.87
N SER A 53 26.02 -23.77 -3.53
CA SER A 53 25.01 -22.83 -3.02
C SER A 53 23.62 -23.48 -2.92
N VAL A 54 23.22 -24.27 -3.92
CA VAL A 54 21.97 -25.05 -3.89
C VAL A 54 22.02 -26.11 -2.78
N LEU A 55 23.13 -26.84 -2.64
CA LEU A 55 23.28 -27.85 -1.59
C LEU A 55 23.20 -27.23 -0.18
N LEU A 56 23.87 -26.09 0.03
CA LEU A 56 23.83 -25.34 1.29
C LEU A 56 22.41 -24.90 1.65
N ARG A 57 21.66 -24.34 0.67
CA ARG A 57 20.27 -23.91 0.89
C ARG A 57 19.37 -25.08 1.28
N VAL A 58 19.46 -26.21 0.56
CA VAL A 58 18.69 -27.42 0.89
C VAL A 58 19.01 -27.95 2.29
N VAL A 59 20.29 -27.98 2.68
CA VAL A 59 20.69 -28.41 4.04
C VAL A 59 20.15 -27.47 5.12
N LEU A 60 20.20 -26.15 4.90
CA LEU A 60 19.67 -25.17 5.85
C LEU A 60 18.13 -25.26 5.98
N THR A 61 17.40 -25.41 4.86
CA THR A 61 15.93 -25.60 4.90
C THR A 61 15.54 -26.88 5.66
N ILE A 62 16.26 -27.99 5.45
CA ILE A 62 16.03 -29.23 6.19
C ILE A 62 16.35 -29.05 7.69
N ALA A 63 17.42 -28.34 8.03
CA ALA A 63 17.77 -28.03 9.41
C ALA A 63 16.74 -27.12 10.10
N GLU A 64 16.18 -26.14 9.40
CA GLU A 64 15.17 -25.22 9.94
C GLU A 64 13.85 -25.95 10.26
N ILE A 65 13.42 -26.85 9.36
CA ILE A 65 12.27 -27.75 9.58
C ILE A 65 12.54 -28.69 10.77
N ALA A 66 13.73 -29.30 10.84
CA ALA A 66 14.09 -30.26 11.89
C ALA A 66 14.36 -29.63 13.27
N THR A 67 14.47 -28.31 13.38
CA THR A 67 14.76 -27.58 14.63
C THR A 67 13.66 -26.59 15.03
N HIS A 68 12.52 -26.60 14.34
CA HIS A 68 11.41 -25.66 14.54
C HIS A 68 11.84 -24.17 14.55
N GLY A 69 12.82 -23.82 13.70
CA GLY A 69 13.27 -22.42 13.54
C GLY A 69 14.15 -21.88 14.67
N ALA A 70 15.17 -22.65 15.10
CA ALA A 70 16.15 -22.15 16.06
C ALA A 70 16.99 -20.98 15.50
N GLU A 71 17.29 -19.96 16.33
CA GLU A 71 17.87 -18.68 15.90
C GLU A 71 19.25 -18.80 15.21
N TRP A 72 20.05 -19.79 15.61
CA TRP A 72 21.35 -20.05 14.99
C TRP A 72 21.22 -20.52 13.53
N VAL A 73 20.10 -21.17 13.17
CA VAL A 73 19.80 -21.56 11.79
C VAL A 73 19.44 -20.34 10.95
N ARG A 74 18.62 -19.42 11.47
CA ARG A 74 18.32 -18.14 10.80
C ARG A 74 19.58 -17.29 10.59
N SER A 75 20.47 -17.28 11.57
CA SER A 75 21.76 -16.58 11.51
C SER A 75 22.68 -17.15 10.41
N LEU A 76 22.67 -18.47 10.21
CA LEU A 76 23.34 -19.12 9.08
C LEU A 76 22.62 -18.89 7.75
N GLY A 77 21.28 -18.77 7.76
CA GLY A 77 20.47 -18.37 6.61
C GLY A 77 20.93 -17.04 6.03
N GLY A 78 21.08 -16.00 6.85
CA GLY A 78 21.58 -14.68 6.43
C GLY A 78 22.96 -14.72 5.77
N LEU A 79 23.88 -15.56 6.27
CA LEU A 79 25.19 -15.79 5.64
C LEU A 79 25.08 -16.55 4.31
N SER A 80 24.17 -17.52 4.19
CA SER A 80 23.87 -18.20 2.92
C SER A 80 23.23 -17.27 1.90
N ASP A 81 22.41 -16.32 2.35
CA ASP A 81 21.73 -15.32 1.52
C ASP A 81 22.67 -14.26 0.93
N TRP A 82 23.82 -14.01 1.55
CA TRP A 82 24.90 -13.18 0.98
C TRP A 82 25.68 -13.92 -0.14
N ILE A 83 25.76 -15.25 -0.05
CA ILE A 83 26.55 -16.10 -0.97
C ILE A 83 25.70 -16.58 -2.17
N THR A 84 24.36 -16.52 -2.09
CA THR A 84 23.45 -17.13 -3.08
C THR A 84 22.76 -16.08 -3.97
N VAL A 85 22.84 -16.23 -5.31
CA VAL A 85 22.18 -15.32 -6.26
C VAL A 85 20.65 -15.32 -6.05
N PRO A 86 19.97 -14.15 -5.97
CA PRO A 86 18.53 -14.07 -5.67
C PRO A 86 17.61 -14.88 -6.59
N PHE A 87 17.98 -15.06 -7.86
CA PHE A 87 17.23 -15.90 -8.81
C PHE A 87 17.30 -17.39 -8.46
N VAL A 88 18.48 -17.88 -8.05
CA VAL A 88 18.69 -19.28 -7.65
C VAL A 88 17.92 -19.56 -6.36
N ARG A 89 17.97 -18.63 -5.40
CA ARG A 89 17.16 -18.66 -4.16
C ARG A 89 15.67 -18.80 -4.49
N ARG A 90 15.10 -17.86 -5.25
CA ARG A 90 13.67 -17.90 -5.65
C ARG A 90 13.29 -19.19 -6.40
N ALA A 91 14.18 -19.73 -7.25
CA ALA A 91 13.91 -20.97 -7.98
C ALA A 91 13.95 -22.22 -7.08
N VAL A 92 14.89 -22.31 -6.13
CA VAL A 92 14.98 -23.43 -5.17
C VAL A 92 13.84 -23.39 -4.17
N ASP A 93 13.58 -22.23 -3.56
CA ASP A 93 12.54 -22.05 -2.56
C ASP A 93 11.14 -22.34 -3.17
N ALA A 94 10.88 -21.91 -4.42
CA ALA A 94 9.66 -22.23 -5.15
C ALA A 94 9.55 -23.71 -5.56
N ALA A 95 10.66 -24.36 -5.93
CA ALA A 95 10.66 -25.78 -6.27
C ALA A 95 10.36 -26.67 -5.05
N LEU A 96 10.91 -26.33 -3.88
CA LEU A 96 10.62 -27.00 -2.61
C LEU A 96 9.16 -26.80 -2.18
N ALA A 97 8.63 -25.58 -2.25
CA ALA A 97 7.22 -25.31 -1.99
C ALA A 97 6.30 -26.13 -2.93
N THR A 98 6.63 -26.20 -4.22
CA THR A 98 5.88 -27.00 -5.20
C THR A 98 5.95 -28.50 -4.89
N ALA A 99 7.12 -29.01 -4.47
CA ALA A 99 7.29 -30.41 -4.09
C ALA A 99 6.46 -30.79 -2.85
N MET A 100 6.40 -29.91 -1.83
CA MET A 100 5.53 -30.13 -0.66
C MET A 100 4.05 -30.16 -1.05
N VAL A 101 3.58 -29.23 -1.88
CA VAL A 101 2.19 -29.21 -2.37
C VAL A 101 1.85 -30.50 -3.13
N VAL A 102 2.77 -31.03 -3.95
CA VAL A 102 2.56 -32.30 -4.68
C VAL A 102 2.57 -33.52 -3.75
N GLN A 103 3.37 -33.54 -2.67
CA GLN A 103 3.31 -34.63 -1.68
C GLN A 103 1.99 -34.65 -0.90
N VAL A 104 1.44 -33.48 -0.53
CA VAL A 104 0.17 -33.38 0.20
C VAL A 104 -1.02 -33.89 -0.64
N VAL A 105 -0.98 -33.74 -1.96
CA VAL A 105 -2.06 -34.17 -2.88
C VAL A 105 -1.98 -35.67 -3.26
N SER A 106 -0.86 -36.35 -2.99
CA SER A 106 -0.60 -37.70 -3.52
C SER A 106 -0.78 -38.88 -2.53
N HIS A 107 -1.09 -38.62 -1.25
CA HIS A 107 -1.27 -39.66 -0.22
C HIS A 107 -2.71 -39.75 0.31
N ALA A 108 -3.65 -40.09 -0.56
CA ALA A 108 -5.04 -40.35 -0.19
C ALA A 108 -5.38 -41.85 -0.23
N ALA A 109 -5.46 -42.46 0.97
CA ALA A 109 -5.95 -43.81 1.28
C ALA A 109 -5.15 -45.04 0.77
N PRO A 110 -5.33 -46.24 1.36
CA PRO A 110 -6.04 -46.57 2.60
C PRO A 110 -5.10 -47.04 3.74
N ALA A 111 -5.66 -47.30 4.93
CA ALA A 111 -4.90 -47.68 6.11
C ALA A 111 -4.38 -49.13 6.12
N SER A 112 -3.25 -49.35 6.82
CA SER A 112 -2.76 -50.65 7.31
C SER A 112 -2.06 -50.42 8.66
N ALA A 113 -2.05 -51.41 9.55
CA ALA A 113 -1.77 -51.20 10.97
C ALA A 113 -0.46 -51.87 11.48
N ALA A 114 0.14 -51.21 12.50
CA ALA A 114 1.19 -51.69 13.40
C ALA A 114 2.60 -51.95 12.80
N PRO A 115 3.67 -52.01 13.63
CA PRO A 115 3.74 -51.74 15.07
C PRO A 115 4.63 -50.53 15.45
N LEU A 116 4.53 -50.09 16.71
CA LEU A 116 5.52 -49.21 17.35
C LEU A 116 6.71 -50.04 17.90
N SER A 117 7.84 -49.38 18.15
CA SER A 117 9.01 -49.97 18.84
C SER A 117 9.39 -49.13 20.06
N ASP A 118 9.57 -49.78 21.20
CA ASP A 118 10.01 -49.14 22.45
C ASP A 118 11.46 -48.65 22.41
N GLN A 119 11.72 -47.50 23.04
CA GLN A 119 12.81 -47.41 24.03
C GLN A 119 12.63 -46.19 24.98
N PRO A 120 12.69 -46.38 26.30
CA PRO A 120 12.57 -45.30 27.29
C PRO A 120 13.92 -44.80 27.84
N ALA A 121 13.92 -43.62 28.46
CA ALA A 121 14.98 -43.15 29.34
C ALA A 121 14.40 -42.38 30.55
N THR A 122 14.98 -42.57 31.73
CA THR A 122 14.34 -42.23 33.02
C THR A 122 14.99 -41.02 33.70
N LEU A 123 14.19 -40.24 34.44
CA LEU A 123 14.68 -39.25 35.40
C LEU A 123 15.34 -39.92 36.63
N ALA A 124 16.26 -39.20 37.28
CA ALA A 124 16.84 -39.56 38.56
C ALA A 124 16.90 -38.33 39.49
N TYR A 125 16.68 -38.56 40.79
CA TYR A 125 16.46 -37.53 41.82
C TYR A 125 17.57 -37.54 42.87
N VAL A 126 17.79 -36.41 43.55
CA VAL A 126 18.62 -36.31 44.77
C VAL A 126 17.90 -35.44 45.81
N ASP A 127 17.91 -35.89 47.06
CA ASP A 127 17.17 -35.36 48.22
C ASP A 127 18.04 -34.49 49.15
N ALA A 128 17.42 -33.59 49.93
CA ALA A 128 17.99 -33.03 51.18
C ALA A 128 17.00 -32.20 52.06
N THR A 129 16.10 -32.85 52.80
CA THR A 129 15.72 -32.55 54.23
C THR A 129 15.17 -31.18 54.70
N ALA A 130 14.01 -31.19 55.39
CA ALA A 130 13.44 -30.13 56.26
C ALA A 130 13.74 -30.39 57.77
N PRO A 131 13.04 -29.94 58.86
CA PRO A 131 11.66 -29.38 59.10
C PRO A 131 11.68 -27.94 59.74
N VAL A 132 10.75 -27.32 60.52
CA VAL A 132 9.64 -27.72 61.43
C VAL A 132 8.51 -26.64 61.58
N ASP A 133 7.27 -27.07 61.38
CA ASP A 133 5.91 -26.80 61.96
C ASP A 133 5.38 -25.46 62.57
N ASN A 134 4.04 -25.35 62.37
CA ASN A 134 2.98 -24.61 63.12
C ASN A 134 2.73 -23.13 62.78
N HIS A 135 1.50 -22.65 62.50
CA HIS A 135 0.13 -23.20 62.45
C HIS A 135 -0.74 -22.31 61.51
N VAL A 136 -1.93 -22.63 60.96
CA VAL A 136 -2.68 -23.88 60.64
C VAL A 136 -3.84 -23.48 59.68
N ALA A 137 -3.98 -24.15 58.53
CA ALA A 137 -5.22 -24.24 57.72
C ALA A 137 -5.04 -25.34 56.63
N PRO A 138 -6.05 -26.15 56.28
CA PRO A 138 -5.93 -27.18 55.24
C PRO A 138 -6.06 -26.59 53.83
N ALA A 139 -5.22 -27.04 52.90
CA ALA A 139 -5.32 -26.70 51.48
C ALA A 139 -6.30 -27.63 50.74
N PRO A 140 -6.95 -27.17 49.63
CA PRO A 140 -7.67 -28.06 48.73
C PRO A 140 -6.72 -29.02 48.01
N ALA A 141 -7.21 -30.19 47.61
CA ALA A 141 -6.37 -31.32 47.18
C ALA A 141 -5.62 -31.10 45.84
N ASN A 142 -6.09 -30.20 44.99
CA ASN A 142 -5.60 -30.03 43.61
C ASN A 142 -4.98 -28.64 43.41
N MET A 143 -3.75 -28.47 43.87
CA MET A 143 -2.90 -27.32 43.56
C MET A 143 -1.50 -27.80 43.16
N GLU A 144 -0.97 -27.28 42.05
CA GLU A 144 0.42 -27.47 41.63
C GLU A 144 1.23 -26.20 41.94
N ASP A 145 2.45 -26.33 42.47
CA ASP A 145 3.35 -25.18 42.75
C ASP A 145 4.29 -24.98 41.54
N TYR A 146 4.10 -23.88 40.79
CA TYR A 146 4.88 -23.51 39.60
C TYR A 146 5.91 -22.42 39.90
N THR A 147 7.18 -22.67 39.56
CA THR A 147 8.26 -21.67 39.65
C THR A 147 8.33 -20.81 38.39
N VAL A 148 8.07 -19.52 38.53
CA VAL A 148 8.09 -18.49 37.48
C VAL A 148 9.48 -18.41 36.83
N GLN A 149 9.53 -18.45 35.51
CA GLN A 149 10.76 -18.36 34.71
C GLN A 149 10.94 -16.96 34.10
N SER A 150 12.13 -16.69 33.53
CA SER A 150 12.39 -15.42 32.87
C SER A 150 11.58 -15.31 31.57
N GLY A 151 10.63 -14.37 31.54
CA GLY A 151 9.70 -14.18 30.41
C GLY A 151 8.31 -14.80 30.62
N ASP A 152 8.07 -15.47 31.74
CA ASP A 152 6.71 -15.90 32.11
C ASP A 152 5.82 -14.69 32.47
N THR A 153 4.54 -14.81 32.15
CA THR A 153 3.46 -13.92 32.59
C THR A 153 2.35 -14.76 33.22
N LEU A 154 1.48 -14.18 34.05
CA LEU A 154 0.31 -14.91 34.53
C LEU A 154 -0.58 -15.43 33.39
N PHE A 155 -0.60 -14.72 32.25
CA PHE A 155 -1.30 -15.15 31.03
C PHE A 155 -0.65 -16.40 30.40
N SER A 156 0.68 -16.43 30.21
CA SER A 156 1.36 -17.60 29.64
C SER A 156 1.37 -18.81 30.59
N ILE A 157 1.37 -18.58 31.90
CA ILE A 157 1.19 -19.65 32.90
C ILE A 157 -0.24 -20.20 32.84
N ALA A 158 -1.26 -19.34 32.75
CA ALA A 158 -2.65 -19.77 32.58
C ALA A 158 -2.88 -20.51 31.25
N GLU A 159 -2.31 -20.03 30.15
CA GLU A 159 -2.33 -20.72 28.86
C GLU A 159 -1.69 -22.12 28.96
N ARG A 160 -0.56 -22.24 29.66
CA ARG A 160 0.16 -23.49 29.89
C ARG A 160 -0.61 -24.51 30.74
N PHE A 161 -1.33 -24.08 31.77
CA PHE A 161 -2.02 -24.98 32.72
C PHE A 161 -3.52 -25.16 32.48
N TYR A 162 -4.17 -24.21 31.79
CA TYR A 162 -5.62 -24.23 31.52
C TYR A 162 -5.97 -24.22 30.02
N GLY A 163 -4.99 -24.09 29.13
CA GLY A 163 -5.21 -24.04 27.68
C GLY A 163 -5.76 -22.69 27.17
N SER A 164 -5.89 -21.70 28.05
CA SER A 164 -6.26 -20.31 27.72
C SER A 164 -5.63 -19.35 28.72
N GLY A 165 -4.98 -18.29 28.23
CA GLY A 165 -4.39 -17.28 29.09
C GLY A 165 -5.41 -16.38 29.79
N ASP A 166 -6.65 -16.29 29.30
CA ASP A 166 -7.73 -15.52 29.92
C ASP A 166 -8.12 -16.07 31.33
N GLU A 167 -7.71 -17.29 31.66
CA GLU A 167 -7.90 -17.93 32.98
C GLU A 167 -6.89 -17.45 34.05
N PHE A 168 -6.02 -16.49 33.73
CA PHE A 168 -5.07 -15.92 34.69
C PHE A 168 -5.67 -15.38 36.01
N PRO A 169 -6.94 -14.91 36.10
CA PRO A 169 -7.52 -14.51 37.38
C PRO A 169 -7.55 -15.64 38.41
N ARG A 170 -7.66 -16.91 38.00
CA ARG A 170 -7.56 -18.06 38.92
C ARG A 170 -6.19 -18.18 39.58
N LEU A 171 -5.11 -17.78 38.88
CA LEU A 171 -3.76 -17.70 39.46
C LEU A 171 -3.62 -16.53 40.43
N VAL A 172 -4.27 -15.40 40.14
CA VAL A 172 -4.31 -14.23 41.04
C VAL A 172 -5.05 -14.58 42.33
N GLU A 173 -6.28 -15.11 42.23
CA GLU A 173 -7.10 -15.50 43.38
C GLU A 173 -6.42 -16.57 44.26
N ALA A 174 -5.67 -17.51 43.67
CA ALA A 174 -4.96 -18.56 44.41
C ALA A 174 -3.66 -18.11 45.09
N ASN A 175 -3.14 -16.91 44.78
CA ASN A 175 -1.88 -16.40 45.32
C ASN A 175 -1.98 -15.02 46.00
N LEU A 176 -3.14 -14.36 45.96
CA LEU A 176 -3.35 -13.06 46.59
C LEU A 176 -2.97 -13.08 48.08
N ASP A 177 -2.28 -12.01 48.52
CA ASP A 177 -1.76 -11.80 49.87
C ASP A 177 -0.75 -12.88 50.36
N ARG A 178 -0.27 -13.77 49.47
CA ARG A 178 0.72 -14.79 49.81
C ARG A 178 2.15 -14.24 49.75
N PRO A 179 3.01 -14.51 50.75
CA PRO A 179 4.43 -14.17 50.66
C PRO A 179 5.16 -15.05 49.64
N MET A 180 6.05 -14.43 48.86
CA MET A 180 6.83 -15.04 47.79
C MET A 180 8.28 -15.33 48.24
N SER A 181 9.06 -15.98 47.36
CA SER A 181 10.39 -16.53 47.66
C SER A 181 11.48 -15.49 47.97
N ASP A 182 11.26 -14.23 47.60
CA ASP A 182 12.09 -13.06 47.91
C ASP A 182 11.62 -12.29 49.15
N GLY A 183 10.49 -12.67 49.75
CA GLY A 183 9.85 -11.97 50.86
C GLY A 183 8.88 -10.85 50.45
N ALA A 184 8.64 -10.62 49.16
CA ALA A 184 7.53 -9.80 48.69
C ALA A 184 6.17 -10.46 49.00
N VAL A 185 5.08 -9.72 48.90
CA VAL A 185 3.71 -10.26 48.97
C VAL A 185 3.08 -10.11 47.59
N PHE A 186 2.51 -11.20 47.07
CA PHE A 186 1.83 -11.21 45.77
C PHE A 186 0.53 -10.39 45.84
N SER A 187 0.45 -9.34 45.02
CA SER A 187 -0.67 -8.40 45.01
C SER A 187 -1.65 -8.67 43.85
N ALA A 188 -2.81 -8.02 43.92
CA ALA A 188 -3.82 -8.05 42.85
C ALA A 188 -3.33 -7.41 41.53
N ASP A 189 -2.20 -6.70 41.54
CA ASP A 189 -1.62 -6.03 40.36
C ASP A 189 -1.01 -7.02 39.35
N GLY A 190 -0.91 -8.31 39.69
CA GLY A 190 -0.55 -9.40 38.77
C GLY A 190 0.92 -9.45 38.32
N VAL A 191 1.77 -8.57 38.84
CA VAL A 191 3.21 -8.56 38.55
C VAL A 191 3.89 -9.75 39.22
N ILE A 192 4.68 -10.51 38.46
CA ILE A 192 5.45 -11.67 38.94
C ILE A 192 6.94 -11.51 38.64
N GLN A 193 7.79 -12.08 39.49
CA GLN A 193 9.25 -12.08 39.32
C GLN A 193 9.78 -13.49 39.04
N PRO A 194 10.82 -13.66 38.21
CA PRO A 194 11.49 -14.94 38.02
C PRO A 194 11.99 -15.51 39.36
N GLY A 195 11.66 -16.78 39.64
CA GLY A 195 11.96 -17.47 40.89
C GLY A 195 10.85 -17.40 41.95
N TRP A 196 9.76 -16.67 41.73
CA TRP A 196 8.53 -16.80 42.54
C TRP A 196 7.87 -18.17 42.34
N VAL A 197 7.15 -18.67 43.35
CA VAL A 197 6.50 -19.99 43.33
C VAL A 197 4.99 -19.82 43.52
N LEU A 198 4.24 -19.91 42.43
CA LEU A 198 2.79 -19.69 42.37
C LEU A 198 2.01 -20.99 42.51
N ARG A 199 0.88 -20.95 43.20
CA ARG A 199 -0.11 -22.04 43.22
C ARG A 199 -1.03 -21.96 42.01
N VAL A 200 -1.12 -23.07 41.30
CA VAL A 200 -2.00 -23.30 40.15
C VAL A 200 -3.15 -24.21 40.62
N PRO A 201 -4.36 -23.69 40.89
CA PRO A 201 -5.51 -24.53 41.24
C PRO A 201 -6.00 -25.33 40.03
N LEU A 202 -5.97 -26.66 40.12
CA LEU A 202 -6.43 -27.54 39.04
C LEU A 202 -7.85 -28.03 39.31
N ALA A 203 -8.81 -27.66 38.46
CA ALA A 203 -10.23 -27.97 38.67
C ALA A 203 -10.52 -29.48 38.50
N ASP A 204 -10.94 -30.12 39.59
CA ASP A 204 -11.46 -31.49 39.57
C ASP A 204 -12.93 -31.49 39.08
N THR A 205 -13.22 -32.29 38.06
CA THR A 205 -14.50 -33.03 37.89
C THR A 205 -14.35 -34.00 36.72
N LYS A 206 -15.05 -35.13 36.82
CA LYS A 206 -14.87 -36.32 35.98
C LYS A 206 -15.76 -36.30 34.74
N LEU A 207 -15.36 -37.09 33.75
CA LEU A 207 -16.28 -37.60 32.74
C LEU A 207 -17.26 -38.57 33.41
N ASP A 208 -18.56 -38.35 33.24
CA ASP A 208 -19.58 -39.33 33.61
C ASP A 208 -19.67 -40.36 32.48
N VAL A 209 -19.21 -41.58 32.70
CA VAL A 209 -19.40 -42.69 31.75
C VAL A 209 -20.69 -43.41 32.09
N ASP A 210 -21.58 -43.59 31.10
CA ASP A 210 -22.84 -44.33 31.27
C ASP A 210 -22.68 -45.85 31.11
N ASP A 211 -23.76 -46.59 31.38
CA ASP A 211 -23.77 -48.07 31.33
C ASP A 211 -23.50 -48.64 29.92
N ASP A 212 -23.68 -47.84 28.86
CA ASP A 212 -23.35 -48.20 27.47
C ASP A 212 -21.88 -47.87 27.11
N GLY A 213 -21.13 -47.27 28.04
CA GLY A 213 -19.72 -46.92 27.88
C GLY A 213 -19.46 -45.56 27.23
N GLN A 214 -20.48 -44.73 27.04
CA GLN A 214 -20.35 -43.41 26.44
C GLN A 214 -19.97 -42.38 27.51
N ALA A 215 -18.90 -41.62 27.24
CA ALA A 215 -18.42 -40.57 28.14
C ALA A 215 -19.17 -39.26 27.94
N TRP A 216 -19.62 -38.64 29.04
CA TRP A 216 -20.31 -37.35 29.06
C TRP A 216 -19.53 -36.34 29.89
N TYR A 217 -19.51 -35.09 29.42
CA TYR A 217 -18.99 -33.94 30.14
C TYR A 217 -20.12 -32.96 30.45
N THR A 218 -20.22 -32.47 31.69
CA THR A 218 -21.20 -31.44 32.05
C THR A 218 -20.51 -30.09 32.06
N VAL A 219 -20.96 -29.18 31.19
CA VAL A 219 -20.39 -27.83 31.01
C VAL A 219 -20.48 -27.02 32.30
N GLU A 220 -19.39 -26.35 32.66
CA GLU A 220 -19.26 -25.41 33.76
C GLU A 220 -19.26 -23.94 33.29
N ARG A 221 -19.12 -23.01 34.25
CA ARG A 221 -19.07 -21.56 33.96
C ARG A 221 -17.64 -21.14 33.59
N GLY A 222 -17.40 -21.00 32.30
CA GLY A 222 -16.13 -20.55 31.71
C GLY A 222 -15.72 -21.37 30.48
N ASP A 223 -16.30 -22.56 30.33
CA ASP A 223 -15.93 -23.50 29.27
C ASP A 223 -16.16 -22.97 27.86
N THR A 224 -15.36 -23.48 26.95
CA THR A 224 -15.56 -23.41 25.50
C THR A 224 -15.40 -24.80 24.91
N LEU A 225 -16.06 -25.10 23.79
CA LEU A 225 -15.85 -26.38 23.09
C LEU A 225 -14.38 -26.61 22.71
N TRP A 226 -13.63 -25.53 22.46
CA TRP A 226 -12.17 -25.54 22.25
C TRP A 226 -11.42 -26.08 23.48
N ALA A 227 -11.67 -25.53 24.67
CA ALA A 227 -11.04 -25.99 25.91
C ALA A 227 -11.44 -27.43 26.28
N VAL A 228 -12.73 -27.79 26.11
CA VAL A 228 -13.24 -29.15 26.40
C VAL A 228 -12.63 -30.18 25.45
N SER A 229 -12.54 -29.90 24.14
CA SER A 229 -11.83 -30.78 23.19
C SER A 229 -10.32 -30.82 23.45
N GLY A 230 -9.69 -29.71 23.84
CA GLY A 230 -8.28 -29.71 24.23
C GLY A 230 -8.01 -30.62 25.43
N ARG A 231 -8.81 -30.47 26.48
CA ARG A 231 -8.66 -31.19 27.75
C ARG A 231 -8.96 -32.69 27.66
N TYR A 232 -9.99 -33.08 26.90
CA TYR A 232 -10.51 -34.45 26.91
C TYR A 232 -10.37 -35.20 25.57
N MET A 233 -10.17 -34.51 24.44
CA MET A 233 -10.01 -35.11 23.10
C MET A 233 -8.58 -35.01 22.55
N GLY A 234 -7.65 -34.40 23.31
CA GLY A 234 -6.22 -34.32 23.00
C GLY A 234 -5.80 -33.29 21.95
N ASP A 235 -6.76 -32.64 21.28
CA ASP A 235 -6.51 -31.55 20.33
C ASP A 235 -7.68 -30.55 20.40
N PRO A 236 -7.44 -29.28 20.78
CA PRO A 236 -8.47 -28.24 20.80
C PRO A 236 -9.17 -28.04 19.45
N LYS A 237 -8.49 -28.31 18.32
CA LYS A 237 -9.06 -28.18 16.97
C LYS A 237 -10.16 -29.21 16.67
N ARG A 238 -10.36 -30.21 17.54
CA ARG A 238 -11.48 -31.17 17.46
C ARG A 238 -12.80 -30.63 18.00
N TRP A 239 -12.88 -29.36 18.42
CA TRP A 239 -14.15 -28.73 18.80
C TRP A 239 -15.30 -28.86 17.76
N PRO A 240 -15.08 -28.91 16.43
CA PRO A 240 -16.17 -29.12 15.47
C PRO A 240 -16.75 -30.53 15.57
N GLU A 241 -15.91 -31.54 15.86
CA GLU A 241 -16.33 -32.93 16.07
C GLU A 241 -17.21 -33.04 17.31
N LEU A 242 -16.80 -32.36 18.40
CA LEU A 242 -17.59 -32.24 19.63
C LEU A 242 -18.92 -31.50 19.40
N PHE A 243 -18.92 -30.44 18.57
CA PHE A 243 -20.15 -29.71 18.22
C PHE A 243 -21.11 -30.55 17.36
N GLU A 244 -20.62 -31.18 16.29
CA GLU A 244 -21.44 -32.03 15.41
C GLU A 244 -22.05 -33.21 16.19
N SER A 245 -21.27 -33.81 17.10
CA SER A 245 -21.76 -34.89 17.97
C SER A 245 -22.85 -34.47 18.97
N ASN A 246 -23.01 -33.17 19.21
CA ASN A 246 -23.95 -32.58 20.18
C ASN A 246 -24.95 -31.58 19.59
N ARG A 247 -25.03 -31.46 18.25
CA ARG A 247 -25.96 -30.51 17.61
C ARG A 247 -27.40 -30.87 17.95
N GLY A 248 -28.10 -29.95 18.61
CA GLY A 248 -29.46 -30.16 19.09
C GLY A 248 -29.55 -30.80 20.48
N ALA A 249 -28.45 -30.93 21.22
CA ALA A 249 -28.51 -31.26 22.65
C ALA A 249 -29.29 -30.16 23.41
N GLU A 250 -30.30 -30.55 24.20
CA GLU A 250 -31.18 -29.63 24.92
C GLU A 250 -30.82 -29.54 26.41
N LEU A 251 -30.87 -28.32 26.95
CA LEU A 251 -30.83 -28.04 28.38
C LEU A 251 -32.24 -28.15 28.98
N GLU A 252 -32.36 -28.39 30.30
CA GLU A 252 -33.67 -28.57 30.99
C GLU A 252 -34.65 -27.39 30.84
N ASP A 253 -34.17 -26.19 30.45
CA ASP A 253 -34.99 -25.01 30.17
C ASP A 253 -35.44 -24.87 28.69
N GLY A 254 -35.18 -25.88 27.86
CA GLY A 254 -35.62 -25.95 26.46
C GLY A 254 -34.69 -25.25 25.46
N ARG A 255 -33.46 -24.90 25.86
CA ARG A 255 -32.44 -24.35 24.95
C ARG A 255 -31.64 -25.44 24.25
N ALA A 256 -31.68 -25.47 22.93
CA ALA A 256 -30.95 -26.43 22.08
C ALA A 256 -29.60 -25.87 21.59
N LEU A 257 -28.55 -26.70 21.59
CA LEU A 257 -27.21 -26.37 21.07
C LEU A 257 -27.23 -26.28 19.53
N THR A 258 -27.43 -25.06 19.02
CA THR A 258 -27.49 -24.75 17.58
C THR A 258 -26.35 -23.87 17.07
N ASN A 259 -25.57 -23.25 17.96
CA ASN A 259 -24.44 -22.37 17.66
C ASN A 259 -23.19 -22.91 18.38
N PRO A 260 -22.06 -23.19 17.68
CA PRO A 260 -20.86 -23.74 18.32
C PRO A 260 -20.21 -22.78 19.33
N ASN A 261 -20.43 -21.47 19.18
CA ASN A 261 -19.80 -20.45 20.02
C ASN A 261 -20.58 -20.19 21.32
N LEU A 262 -21.63 -20.97 21.62
CA LEU A 262 -22.51 -20.74 22.77
C LEU A 262 -22.92 -22.06 23.43
N ILE A 263 -22.20 -22.41 24.50
CA ILE A 263 -22.56 -23.47 25.46
C ILE A 263 -22.97 -22.83 26.79
N TRP A 264 -23.66 -23.59 27.65
CA TRP A 264 -24.22 -23.09 28.91
C TRP A 264 -23.91 -24.02 30.08
N PRO A 265 -23.68 -23.50 31.30
CA PRO A 265 -23.49 -24.33 32.48
C PRO A 265 -24.65 -25.31 32.70
N GLY A 266 -24.33 -26.57 32.98
CA GLY A 266 -25.29 -27.68 33.10
C GLY A 266 -25.60 -28.42 31.79
N LEU A 267 -25.13 -27.93 30.63
CA LEU A 267 -25.29 -28.65 29.36
C LEU A 267 -24.43 -29.92 29.35
N ARG A 268 -25.03 -31.09 29.15
CA ARG A 268 -24.29 -32.36 29.02
C ARG A 268 -23.88 -32.56 27.56
N LEU A 269 -22.57 -32.61 27.33
CA LEU A 269 -21.95 -32.89 26.04
C LEU A 269 -21.49 -34.35 25.99
N ASN A 270 -21.92 -35.06 24.96
CA ASN A 270 -21.39 -36.36 24.59
C ASN A 270 -19.95 -36.20 24.08
N MET A 271 -19.00 -36.92 24.67
CA MET A 271 -17.58 -36.87 24.32
C MET A 271 -17.20 -38.05 23.42
N PRO A 272 -16.87 -37.85 22.13
CA PRO A 272 -16.50 -38.93 21.22
C PRO A 272 -15.05 -39.40 21.47
N VAL A 273 -14.86 -40.12 22.57
CA VAL A 273 -13.57 -40.67 23.03
C VAL A 273 -13.71 -42.15 23.43
N PRO A 274 -12.79 -43.05 23.02
CA PRO A 274 -12.81 -44.44 23.49
C PRO A 274 -12.43 -44.53 24.98
N VAL A 275 -13.26 -45.17 25.79
CA VAL A 275 -12.99 -45.41 27.22
C VAL A 275 -12.39 -46.80 27.40
N GLU A 276 -11.07 -46.90 27.61
CA GLU A 276 -10.44 -48.15 28.05
C GLU A 276 -10.67 -48.36 29.56
N GLN A 277 -11.14 -49.54 29.94
CA GLN A 277 -11.50 -49.87 31.33
C GLN A 277 -10.31 -50.44 32.11
N ASP A 278 -9.80 -49.67 33.08
CA ASP A 278 -8.71 -50.08 33.96
C ASP A 278 -9.08 -51.30 34.82
N THR A 279 -8.30 -52.39 34.72
CA THR A 279 -8.55 -53.65 35.42
C THR A 279 -7.29 -54.37 35.94
N ALA A 280 -7.07 -54.19 37.24
CA ALA A 280 -6.41 -55.12 38.18
C ALA A 280 -4.86 -55.26 38.19
N VAL A 281 -4.33 -55.33 39.41
CA VAL A 281 -2.91 -55.31 39.79
C VAL A 281 -2.27 -56.70 39.86
N PRO A 282 -1.00 -56.86 39.43
CA PRO A 282 -0.09 -57.89 39.94
C PRO A 282 1.10 -57.32 40.77
N PRO A 283 1.67 -58.08 41.74
CA PRO A 283 2.72 -57.63 42.68
C PRO A 283 4.18 -57.78 42.15
N PRO A 284 5.20 -57.22 42.84
CA PRO A 284 6.53 -56.95 42.25
C PRO A 284 7.55 -58.10 42.33
N VAL A 285 8.57 -58.03 41.47
CA VAL A 285 9.73 -58.95 41.41
C VAL A 285 11.05 -58.14 41.28
N ALA A 286 12.14 -58.67 41.82
CA ALA A 286 13.45 -58.00 41.90
C ALA A 286 14.35 -58.18 40.66
N ALA A 287 15.42 -57.39 40.60
CA ALA A 287 16.49 -57.40 39.59
C ALA A 287 17.87 -57.67 40.25
N PRO A 288 19.01 -57.72 39.52
CA PRO A 288 19.29 -58.12 38.13
C PRO A 288 20.27 -59.35 38.11
N PRO A 289 20.98 -59.73 37.01
CA PRO A 289 22.19 -59.00 36.56
C PRO A 289 22.49 -59.00 35.03
N LEU A 290 23.40 -58.10 34.63
CA LEU A 290 24.15 -58.02 33.35
C LEU A 290 25.30 -59.07 33.30
N PRO A 291 25.93 -59.47 32.14
CA PRO A 291 26.74 -58.53 31.31
C PRO A 291 27.08 -58.84 29.81
N SER A 292 27.14 -57.77 28.99
CA SER A 292 28.22 -57.47 28.00
C SER A 292 28.34 -58.32 26.67
N PRO A 293 29.27 -58.04 25.70
CA PRO A 293 28.90 -57.25 24.50
C PRO A 293 29.57 -57.63 23.13
N ILE A 294 29.37 -56.79 22.08
CA ILE A 294 30.10 -56.70 20.76
C ILE A 294 29.84 -57.88 19.78
N THR A 295 29.00 -57.76 18.72
CA THR A 295 29.11 -57.05 17.41
C THR A 295 30.02 -57.73 16.37
N ASP A 296 29.44 -58.23 15.26
CA ASP A 296 29.84 -57.94 13.85
C ASP A 296 29.07 -58.77 12.78
N GLY A 297 28.95 -58.24 11.54
CA GLY A 297 29.09 -59.05 10.31
C GLY A 297 27.87 -59.56 9.49
N SER A 298 27.41 -58.74 8.53
CA SER A 298 27.10 -59.11 7.11
C SER A 298 25.88 -59.96 6.66
N THR A 299 25.31 -59.53 5.53
CA THR A 299 24.30 -60.12 4.58
C THR A 299 24.94 -61.10 3.55
N PRO A 300 24.28 -61.68 2.50
CA PRO A 300 22.84 -61.68 2.05
C PRO A 300 22.23 -63.03 1.49
N GLN A 301 20.96 -62.96 1.02
CA GLN A 301 20.40 -63.51 -0.26
C GLN A 301 19.67 -64.90 -0.40
N ALA A 302 18.38 -64.81 -0.84
CA ALA A 302 17.65 -65.64 -1.85
C ALA A 302 17.36 -67.15 -1.56
N PRO A 303 16.55 -67.93 -2.37
CA PRO A 303 15.92 -67.65 -3.69
C PRO A 303 14.49 -68.24 -4.04
N THR A 304 14.00 -67.87 -5.25
CA THR A 304 13.08 -68.61 -6.19
C THR A 304 11.53 -68.50 -6.16
N ALA A 305 10.93 -68.69 -7.35
CA ALA A 305 9.50 -68.74 -7.77
C ALA A 305 9.35 -69.90 -8.82
N PRO A 306 8.52 -69.91 -9.90
CA PRO A 306 7.26 -69.23 -10.31
C PRO A 306 6.16 -70.33 -10.62
N PRO A 307 5.45 -70.46 -11.78
CA PRO A 307 4.78 -69.54 -12.74
C PRO A 307 3.30 -69.91 -13.13
N GLU A 308 2.58 -69.02 -13.84
CA GLU A 308 1.70 -69.40 -14.98
C GLU A 308 1.56 -68.23 -16.01
N VAL A 309 1.06 -68.49 -17.24
CA VAL A 309 1.22 -67.62 -18.44
C VAL A 309 0.06 -67.75 -19.43
N GLN A 310 -0.39 -66.63 -20.03
CA GLN A 310 -0.83 -66.59 -21.45
C GLN A 310 -0.85 -65.18 -22.08
N THR A 311 -0.87 -65.12 -23.43
CA THR A 311 -0.67 -63.93 -24.30
C THR A 311 -1.50 -64.10 -25.60
N LEU A 312 -1.54 -63.25 -26.63
CA LEU A 312 -0.76 -62.09 -27.11
C LEU A 312 -1.60 -61.33 -28.17
N VAL A 313 -1.33 -60.05 -28.49
CA VAL A 313 -1.27 -59.46 -29.86
C VAL A 313 -0.99 -57.94 -29.81
N GLN A 314 -0.23 -57.41 -30.77
CA GLN A 314 0.17 -56.00 -30.93
C GLN A 314 -0.46 -55.35 -32.17
N HIS A 315 -0.36 -54.01 -32.30
CA HIS A 315 0.09 -53.33 -33.54
C HIS A 315 0.73 -51.96 -33.22
N ASP A 316 1.59 -51.47 -34.11
CA ASP A 316 2.49 -50.32 -33.89
C ASP A 316 1.93 -48.93 -34.26
N GLY A 317 2.55 -47.88 -33.71
CA GLY A 317 2.32 -46.48 -34.09
C GLY A 317 3.28 -45.50 -33.40
N MET A 318 4.37 -45.12 -34.06
CA MET A 318 5.45 -44.30 -33.47
C MET A 318 5.35 -42.81 -33.83
N THR A 319 5.42 -41.90 -32.84
CA THR A 319 5.99 -40.54 -33.02
C THR A 319 6.31 -39.79 -31.72
N ALA A 320 7.48 -39.13 -31.72
CA ALA A 320 7.85 -37.88 -31.04
C ALA A 320 7.37 -37.57 -29.59
N GLN A 321 8.21 -37.92 -28.59
CA GLN A 321 8.29 -37.15 -27.33
C GLN A 321 9.37 -36.07 -27.42
N THR A 322 8.99 -34.84 -27.79
CA THR A 322 9.84 -33.64 -27.69
C THR A 322 9.00 -32.45 -27.26
N GLY A 323 8.77 -32.30 -25.94
CA GLY A 323 7.78 -31.35 -25.40
C GLY A 323 8.02 -30.85 -23.97
N ALA A 324 9.23 -31.00 -23.41
CA ALA A 324 9.53 -30.61 -22.02
C ALA A 324 10.46 -29.39 -21.87
N ALA A 325 11.13 -28.94 -22.93
CA ALA A 325 12.13 -27.87 -22.87
C ALA A 325 11.59 -26.45 -23.15
N ALA A 326 10.35 -26.31 -23.66
CA ALA A 326 9.80 -25.03 -24.11
C ALA A 326 9.13 -24.18 -23.00
N ALA A 327 8.77 -24.80 -21.87
CA ALA A 327 8.01 -24.14 -20.80
C ALA A 327 8.84 -23.14 -19.97
N ALA A 328 10.16 -23.35 -19.85
CA ALA A 328 11.03 -22.48 -19.05
C ALA A 328 11.35 -21.14 -19.75
N ALA A 329 11.44 -21.13 -21.09
CA ALA A 329 11.77 -19.93 -21.85
C ALA A 329 10.58 -18.95 -21.99
N SER A 330 9.35 -19.47 -21.94
CA SER A 330 8.12 -18.68 -22.11
C SER A 330 7.73 -17.89 -20.85
N ALA A 331 8.04 -18.40 -19.65
CA ALA A 331 7.74 -17.73 -18.39
C ALA A 331 8.51 -16.41 -18.21
N ALA A 332 9.80 -16.37 -18.60
CA ALA A 332 10.61 -15.14 -18.52
C ALA A 332 10.08 -14.05 -19.47
N SER A 333 9.72 -14.43 -20.70
CA SER A 333 9.08 -13.52 -21.67
C SER A 333 7.74 -12.99 -21.17
N ALA A 334 6.90 -13.86 -20.56
CA ALA A 334 5.61 -13.45 -20.02
C ALA A 334 5.74 -12.44 -18.86
N ALA A 335 6.75 -12.59 -17.99
CA ALA A 335 7.03 -11.63 -16.92
C ALA A 335 7.49 -10.27 -17.46
N ALA A 336 8.41 -10.25 -18.45
CA ALA A 336 8.84 -9.02 -19.11
C ALA A 336 7.70 -8.33 -19.87
N VAL A 337 6.82 -9.10 -20.51
CA VAL A 337 5.59 -8.60 -21.16
C VAL A 337 4.63 -8.04 -20.11
N ALA A 338 4.44 -8.68 -18.96
CA ALA A 338 3.58 -8.18 -17.89
C ALA A 338 4.11 -6.85 -17.31
N ALA A 339 5.42 -6.72 -17.08
CA ALA A 339 6.05 -5.47 -16.63
C ALA A 339 5.92 -4.36 -17.68
N LEU A 340 6.27 -4.63 -18.94
CA LEU A 340 6.18 -3.64 -20.02
C LEU A 340 4.73 -3.23 -20.33
N LEU A 341 3.76 -4.15 -20.16
CA LEU A 341 2.33 -3.84 -20.23
C LEU A 341 1.80 -3.14 -18.98
N ALA A 342 2.42 -3.29 -17.81
CA ALA A 342 2.09 -2.49 -16.62
C ALA A 342 2.53 -1.04 -16.78
N VAL A 343 3.77 -0.82 -17.24
CA VAL A 343 4.31 0.52 -17.58
C VAL A 343 3.46 1.16 -18.69
N ARG A 344 3.19 0.45 -19.80
CA ARG A 344 2.29 0.94 -20.87
C ARG A 344 0.82 1.10 -20.40
N ARG A 345 0.39 0.44 -19.32
CA ARG A 345 -0.92 0.67 -18.68
C ARG A 345 -0.94 1.89 -17.77
N ARG A 346 0.19 2.40 -17.25
CA ARG A 346 0.23 3.72 -16.59
C ARG A 346 -0.09 4.84 -17.60
N GLY A 347 0.55 4.84 -18.77
CA GLY A 347 0.20 5.76 -19.86
C GLY A 347 -1.29 5.67 -20.25
N ARG A 348 -1.79 4.45 -20.54
CA ARG A 348 -3.22 4.22 -20.83
C ARG A 348 -4.19 4.56 -19.68
N ARG A 349 -3.72 4.77 -18.43
CA ARG A 349 -4.55 5.29 -17.33
C ARG A 349 -4.73 6.81 -17.44
N ALA A 350 -3.63 7.55 -17.57
CA ALA A 350 -3.68 9.01 -17.65
C ALA A 350 -4.32 9.54 -18.95
N LEU A 351 -4.22 8.78 -20.05
CA LEU A 351 -4.82 9.13 -21.34
C LEU A 351 -6.34 8.89 -21.40
N ALA A 352 -6.89 8.11 -20.45
CA ALA A 352 -8.30 7.69 -20.42
C ALA A 352 -9.19 8.51 -19.45
N GLU A 353 -8.62 9.45 -18.69
CA GLU A 353 -9.43 10.38 -17.91
C GLU A 353 -10.18 11.38 -18.82
N PRO A 354 -11.41 11.79 -18.48
CA PRO A 354 -12.13 12.77 -19.26
C PRO A 354 -11.34 14.09 -19.29
N PRO A 355 -11.12 14.70 -20.47
CA PRO A 355 -10.17 15.80 -20.63
C PRO A 355 -10.47 16.96 -19.69
N LEU A 356 -9.46 17.27 -18.86
CA LEU A 356 -9.35 18.43 -17.96
C LEU A 356 -10.07 19.66 -18.52
N GLY A 357 -11.02 20.17 -17.75
CA GLY A 357 -11.78 21.37 -18.09
C GLY A 357 -10.87 22.58 -18.29
N ASP A 358 -11.41 23.58 -18.99
CA ASP A 358 -10.68 24.80 -19.34
C ASP A 358 -10.80 25.88 -18.25
N GLU A 359 -10.99 25.48 -16.99
CA GLU A 359 -11.02 26.35 -15.81
C GLU A 359 -10.62 25.53 -14.57
N PRO A 360 -10.05 26.16 -13.53
CA PRO A 360 -9.73 25.49 -12.28
C PRO A 360 -11.02 25.13 -11.56
N GLU A 361 -11.24 23.83 -11.34
CA GLU A 361 -12.48 23.34 -10.71
C GLU A 361 -12.62 23.77 -9.23
N SER A 362 -11.57 24.27 -8.59
CA SER A 362 -11.64 24.99 -7.33
C SER A 362 -10.50 26.02 -7.17
N ASP A 363 -10.72 26.99 -6.28
CA ASP A 363 -9.77 28.03 -5.89
C ASP A 363 -8.70 27.55 -4.88
N VAL A 364 -8.62 26.25 -4.61
CA VAL A 364 -7.64 25.65 -3.69
C VAL A 364 -6.23 25.79 -4.27
N VAL A 365 -5.31 26.31 -3.45
CA VAL A 365 -3.90 26.53 -3.83
C VAL A 365 -3.07 25.31 -3.44
N VAL A 366 -2.21 24.84 -4.35
CA VAL A 366 -1.26 23.74 -4.07
C VAL A 366 0.14 24.32 -3.83
N ARG A 367 0.85 23.83 -2.79
CA ARG A 367 2.22 24.24 -2.41
C ARG A 367 2.99 23.05 -1.82
N ALA A 368 4.17 22.73 -2.35
CA ALA A 368 4.98 21.57 -1.93
C ALA A 368 4.16 20.26 -1.90
N GLY A 369 3.37 20.01 -2.95
CA GLY A 369 2.48 18.86 -3.07
C GLY A 369 1.24 18.86 -2.18
N PHE A 370 1.08 19.81 -1.23
CA PHE A 370 -0.10 19.93 -0.38
C PHE A 370 -1.12 20.92 -0.94
N ALA A 371 -2.40 20.60 -0.80
CA ALA A 371 -3.51 21.51 -0.97
C ALA A 371 -3.72 22.34 0.31
N GLU A 372 -3.58 23.67 0.24
CA GLU A 372 -3.72 24.58 1.38
C GLU A 372 -5.19 24.70 1.80
N LEU A 373 -5.53 24.12 2.96
CA LEU A 373 -6.87 24.11 3.53
C LEU A 373 -7.10 25.33 4.44
N ARG A 374 -8.27 25.96 4.31
CA ARG A 374 -8.66 27.21 4.98
C ARG A 374 -10.14 27.20 5.36
N ASP A 375 -10.52 28.03 6.33
CA ASP A 375 -11.88 28.19 6.82
C ASP A 375 -12.51 26.88 7.31
N LEU A 376 -11.75 26.05 8.05
CA LEU A 376 -12.16 24.70 8.45
C LEU A 376 -13.53 24.66 9.15
N ALA A 377 -13.89 25.73 9.85
CA ALA A 377 -15.17 25.90 10.55
C ALA A 377 -16.39 26.05 9.61
N ARG A 378 -16.22 26.23 8.29
CA ARG A 378 -17.34 26.37 7.32
C ARG A 378 -17.93 25.03 6.86
N ASP A 379 -17.24 23.90 7.07
CA ASP A 379 -17.58 22.60 6.46
C ASP A 379 -18.98 22.06 6.83
N ARG A 380 -19.54 22.47 7.99
CA ARG A 380 -20.90 22.07 8.42
C ARG A 380 -22.04 22.51 7.48
N SER A 381 -21.81 23.48 6.58
CA SER A 381 -22.81 23.98 5.60
C SER A 381 -22.46 23.65 4.13
N ASP A 382 -21.90 22.47 3.90
CA ASP A 382 -21.43 22.00 2.59
C ASP A 382 -22.57 21.66 1.59
N PRO A 383 -22.63 22.29 0.40
CA PRO A 383 -23.63 21.97 -0.63
C PRO A 383 -23.43 20.60 -1.28
N VAL A 384 -22.24 20.00 -1.21
CA VAL A 384 -21.95 18.65 -1.74
C VAL A 384 -22.61 17.59 -0.86
N GLN A 385 -22.44 17.69 0.46
CA GLN A 385 -23.17 16.93 1.48
C GLN A 385 -24.70 17.06 1.30
N ALA A 386 -25.21 18.28 1.09
CA ALA A 386 -26.65 18.48 0.87
C ALA A 386 -27.16 17.81 -0.43
N ALA A 387 -26.43 17.94 -1.54
CA ALA A 387 -26.75 17.27 -2.79
C ALA A 387 -26.71 15.73 -2.68
N ALA A 388 -25.74 15.20 -1.94
CA ALA A 388 -25.60 13.77 -1.69
C ALA A 388 -26.76 13.20 -0.86
N ILE A 389 -27.19 13.91 0.20
CA ILE A 389 -28.36 13.54 1.00
C ILE A 389 -29.64 13.59 0.17
N GLU A 390 -29.84 14.63 -0.66
CA GLU A 390 -31.04 14.74 -1.51
C GLU A 390 -31.12 13.61 -2.56
N VAL A 391 -29.99 13.23 -3.17
CA VAL A 391 -29.92 12.07 -4.08
C VAL A 391 -30.27 10.77 -3.36
N LEU A 392 -29.72 10.52 -2.17
CA LEU A 392 -30.06 9.34 -1.38
C LEU A 392 -31.55 9.33 -0.99
N ARG A 393 -32.08 10.44 -0.50
CA ARG A 393 -33.50 10.58 -0.14
C ARG A 393 -34.44 10.34 -1.33
N PHE A 394 -34.06 10.79 -2.53
CA PHE A 394 -34.80 10.50 -3.75
C PHE A 394 -34.78 9.00 -4.10
N LEU A 395 -33.63 8.34 -4.00
CA LEU A 395 -33.51 6.89 -4.26
C LEU A 395 -34.28 6.06 -3.23
N ASP A 396 -34.22 6.44 -1.95
CA ASP A 396 -35.00 5.85 -0.86
C ASP A 396 -36.50 5.89 -1.15
N ALA A 397 -37.01 7.02 -1.68
CA ALA A 397 -38.40 7.19 -2.09
C ALA A 397 -38.79 6.42 -3.38
N ASN A 398 -37.83 5.80 -4.07
CA ASN A 398 -38.02 5.01 -5.29
C ASN A 398 -37.58 3.54 -5.10
N ASP A 399 -38.03 2.91 -4.00
CA ASP A 399 -37.82 1.50 -3.64
C ASP A 399 -36.35 1.04 -3.46
N LEU A 400 -35.38 1.96 -3.42
CA LEU A 400 -33.96 1.67 -3.21
C LEU A 400 -33.47 1.96 -1.78
N ALA A 401 -34.40 2.18 -0.84
CA ALA A 401 -34.14 2.46 0.58
C ALA A 401 -33.06 1.55 1.18
N GLY A 402 -31.97 2.16 1.62
CA GLY A 402 -30.82 1.49 2.25
C GLY A 402 -29.98 0.59 1.33
N ARG A 403 -30.31 0.47 0.03
CA ARG A 403 -29.60 -0.38 -0.95
C ARG A 403 -28.52 0.36 -1.73
N VAL A 404 -28.61 1.69 -1.78
CA VAL A 404 -27.62 2.56 -2.44
C VAL A 404 -26.96 3.45 -1.39
N GLY A 405 -25.65 3.59 -1.47
CA GLY A 405 -24.87 4.48 -0.61
C GLY A 405 -23.90 5.34 -1.44
N VAL A 406 -23.53 6.50 -0.90
CA VAL A 406 -22.45 7.32 -1.47
C VAL A 406 -21.11 6.83 -0.91
N VAL A 407 -20.11 6.65 -1.78
CA VAL A 407 -18.74 6.28 -1.39
C VAL A 407 -17.84 7.52 -1.36
N SER A 408 -17.93 8.34 -2.39
CA SER A 408 -17.19 9.59 -2.54
C SER A 408 -17.93 10.60 -3.42
N ALA A 409 -17.51 11.85 -3.39
CA ALA A 409 -17.96 12.89 -4.32
C ALA A 409 -16.75 13.67 -4.85
N ARG A 410 -16.68 13.88 -6.17
CA ARG A 410 -15.69 14.75 -6.82
C ARG A 410 -16.36 16.06 -7.15
N HIS A 411 -16.08 17.12 -6.40
CA HIS A 411 -16.74 18.43 -6.54
C HIS A 411 -15.86 19.45 -7.26
N GLY A 412 -16.44 20.14 -8.25
CA GLY A 412 -15.85 21.29 -8.90
C GLY A 412 -16.88 22.36 -9.28
N ARG A 413 -16.39 23.52 -9.70
CA ARG A 413 -17.19 24.63 -10.25
C ARG A 413 -18.18 24.18 -11.33
N SER A 414 -17.77 23.27 -12.23
CA SER A 414 -18.55 22.85 -13.39
C SER A 414 -19.60 21.78 -13.07
N SER A 415 -19.32 20.92 -12.08
CA SER A 415 -20.07 19.69 -11.85
C SER A 415 -19.67 18.99 -10.55
N THR A 416 -20.56 18.13 -10.05
CA THR A 416 -20.29 17.27 -8.88
C THR A 416 -20.60 15.82 -9.23
N THR A 417 -19.60 14.94 -9.16
CA THR A 417 -19.78 13.51 -9.47
C THR A 417 -19.84 12.70 -8.18
N LEU A 418 -21.00 12.16 -7.84
CA LEU A 418 -21.19 11.22 -6.73
C LEU A 418 -20.85 9.80 -7.20
N ALA A 419 -20.00 9.08 -6.46
CA ALA A 419 -19.78 7.65 -6.66
C ALA A 419 -20.76 6.86 -5.79
N LEU A 420 -21.72 6.18 -6.43
CA LEU A 420 -22.76 5.41 -5.76
C LEU A 420 -22.46 3.91 -5.79
N VAL A 421 -22.38 3.29 -4.62
CA VAL A 421 -22.33 1.84 -4.46
C VAL A 421 -23.76 1.29 -4.32
N CYS A 422 -24.06 0.21 -5.03
CA CYS A 422 -25.33 -0.51 -4.96
C CYS A 422 -25.08 -1.89 -4.33
N GLN A 423 -25.81 -2.25 -3.27
CA GLN A 423 -25.69 -3.56 -2.60
C GLN A 423 -26.00 -4.74 -3.52
N ARG A 424 -26.81 -4.53 -4.56
CA ARG A 424 -27.16 -5.55 -5.56
C ARG A 424 -26.80 -5.05 -6.95
N LEU A 425 -26.21 -5.93 -7.78
CA LEU A 425 -25.93 -5.59 -9.18
C LEU A 425 -27.21 -5.22 -9.96
N ALA A 426 -28.36 -5.77 -9.57
CA ALA A 426 -29.67 -5.49 -10.18
C ALA A 426 -30.17 -4.06 -9.92
N ASP A 427 -29.71 -3.37 -8.87
CA ASP A 427 -30.15 -2.01 -8.54
C ASP A 427 -29.44 -0.95 -9.42
N ARG A 428 -28.22 -1.24 -9.92
CA ARG A 428 -27.45 -0.36 -10.82
C ARG A 428 -28.24 0.12 -12.07
N PRO A 429 -28.85 -0.76 -12.89
CA PRO A 429 -29.69 -0.33 -14.02
C PRO A 429 -31.02 0.31 -13.60
N ILE A 430 -31.42 0.25 -12.32
CA ILE A 430 -32.57 1.02 -11.81
C ILE A 430 -32.15 2.46 -11.56
N VAL A 431 -31.02 2.68 -10.88
CA VAL A 431 -30.42 4.03 -10.70
C VAL A 431 -30.22 4.72 -12.05
N GLN A 432 -29.70 4.01 -13.07
CA GLN A 432 -29.52 4.57 -14.42
C GLN A 432 -30.85 4.96 -15.09
N LYS A 433 -31.94 4.22 -14.87
CA LYS A 433 -33.29 4.56 -15.37
C LYS A 433 -33.93 5.73 -14.63
N LEU A 434 -33.55 5.96 -13.37
CA LEU A 434 -34.06 7.07 -12.55
C LEU A 434 -33.41 8.42 -12.89
N VAL A 435 -32.30 8.45 -13.64
CA VAL A 435 -31.56 9.70 -13.99
C VAL A 435 -32.45 10.86 -14.46
N PRO A 436 -33.40 10.70 -15.42
CA PRO A 436 -34.25 11.81 -15.86
C PRO A 436 -35.24 12.30 -14.79
N ALA A 437 -35.58 11.44 -13.82
CA ALA A 437 -36.42 11.79 -12.68
C ALA A 437 -35.60 12.52 -11.59
N ILE A 438 -34.34 12.13 -11.39
CA ILE A 438 -33.38 12.84 -10.51
C ILE A 438 -33.08 14.23 -11.08
N GLU A 439 -32.81 14.36 -12.38
CA GLU A 439 -32.62 15.64 -13.08
C GLU A 439 -33.83 16.57 -12.88
N LYS A 440 -35.05 16.05 -13.02
CA LYS A 440 -36.28 16.79 -12.77
C LYS A 440 -36.49 17.15 -11.29
N HIS A 441 -36.06 16.31 -10.35
CA HIS A 441 -36.19 16.55 -8.89
C HIS A 441 -35.21 17.61 -8.40
N LEU A 442 -33.94 17.54 -8.83
CA LEU A 442 -32.88 18.44 -8.39
C LEU A 442 -32.87 19.78 -9.15
N GLY A 443 -33.52 19.86 -10.32
CA GLY A 443 -33.44 21.03 -11.20
C GLY A 443 -32.05 21.25 -11.81
N LEU A 444 -31.22 20.20 -11.86
CA LEU A 444 -29.86 20.18 -12.36
C LEU A 444 -29.74 19.15 -13.47
N SER A 445 -28.88 19.38 -14.46
CA SER A 445 -28.54 18.32 -15.41
C SER A 445 -27.83 17.16 -14.70
N VAL A 446 -28.23 15.92 -15.03
CA VAL A 446 -27.66 14.71 -14.42
C VAL A 446 -27.33 13.68 -15.50
N THR A 447 -26.16 13.06 -15.38
CA THR A 447 -25.75 11.91 -16.21
C THR A 447 -25.19 10.79 -15.34
N ALA A 448 -25.42 9.53 -15.70
CA ALA A 448 -24.85 8.37 -15.01
C ALA A 448 -23.90 7.57 -15.93
N GLN A 449 -22.76 7.15 -15.36
CA GLN A 449 -21.78 6.26 -16.00
C GLN A 449 -21.35 5.17 -15.02
N LEU A 450 -20.70 4.10 -15.50
CA LEU A 450 -20.13 3.05 -14.64
C LEU A 450 -18.62 3.27 -14.46
N SER A 451 -18.15 3.18 -13.21
CA SER A 451 -16.72 3.11 -12.89
C SER A 451 -16.12 1.76 -13.31
N ARG A 452 -14.78 1.68 -13.34
CA ARG A 452 -14.04 0.41 -13.47
C ARG A 452 -14.33 -0.53 -12.30
N ASP A 453 -14.41 0.02 -11.08
CA ASP A 453 -14.86 -0.71 -9.88
C ASP A 453 -16.38 -0.99 -9.86
N HIS A 454 -17.07 -0.77 -10.98
CA HIS A 454 -18.52 -0.97 -11.18
C HIS A 454 -19.46 -0.12 -10.28
N ASP A 455 -18.96 0.94 -9.65
CA ASP A 455 -19.80 1.99 -9.05
C ASP A 455 -20.63 2.73 -10.11
N THR A 456 -21.77 3.27 -9.71
CA THR A 456 -22.55 4.18 -10.55
C THR A 456 -22.11 5.62 -10.28
N LEU A 457 -21.37 6.20 -11.21
CA LEU A 457 -20.91 7.59 -11.16
C LEU A 457 -22.03 8.52 -11.64
N LEU A 458 -22.69 9.20 -10.70
CA LEU A 458 -23.77 10.14 -10.96
C LEU A 458 -23.20 11.58 -11.01
N ARG A 459 -23.00 12.11 -12.21
CA ARG A 459 -22.50 13.48 -12.43
C ARG A 459 -23.66 14.47 -12.50
N LEU A 460 -23.72 15.33 -11.50
CA LEU A 460 -24.61 16.49 -11.39
C LEU A 460 -23.96 17.73 -12.03
N GLY A 461 -24.78 18.66 -12.49
CA GLY A 461 -24.38 20.00 -12.93
C GLY A 461 -23.83 20.91 -11.80
N PRO A 462 -23.59 22.20 -12.09
CA PRO A 462 -22.97 23.13 -11.15
C PRO A 462 -23.91 23.51 -9.99
N LEU A 463 -23.54 23.14 -8.76
CA LEU A 463 -24.42 23.27 -7.58
C LEU A 463 -24.79 24.71 -7.19
N ARG A 464 -24.07 25.73 -7.71
CA ARG A 464 -24.23 27.16 -7.34
C ARG A 464 -25.66 27.72 -7.45
N HIS A 465 -26.52 27.09 -8.25
CA HIS A 465 -27.90 27.52 -8.48
C HIS A 465 -28.96 26.59 -7.85
N ALA A 466 -28.54 25.47 -7.28
CA ALA A 466 -29.44 24.52 -6.64
C ALA A 466 -29.76 24.96 -5.20
N ARG A 467 -31.02 24.78 -4.80
CA ARG A 467 -31.47 24.94 -3.41
C ARG A 467 -31.93 23.59 -2.89
N PHE A 468 -31.05 22.91 -2.17
CA PHE A 468 -31.39 21.66 -1.47
C PHE A 468 -32.21 21.98 -0.22
N ALA A 469 -33.05 21.03 0.20
CA ALA A 469 -33.72 21.13 1.49
C ALA A 469 -32.71 20.99 2.64
N ASP A 470 -33.12 21.40 3.84
CA ASP A 470 -32.31 21.26 5.06
C ASP A 470 -31.83 19.79 5.23
N PRO A 471 -30.52 19.54 5.42
CA PRO A 471 -29.97 18.19 5.50
C PRO A 471 -30.40 17.41 6.76
N SER A 472 -31.04 18.07 7.75
CA SER A 472 -31.62 17.42 8.94
C SER A 472 -32.69 16.36 8.63
N GLY A 473 -33.28 16.36 7.43
CA GLY A 473 -34.16 15.30 6.94
C GLY A 473 -33.39 14.02 6.60
N ALA A 474 -33.25 13.11 7.57
CA ALA A 474 -32.44 11.90 7.49
C ALA A 474 -32.74 10.99 6.29
N SER A 475 -31.67 10.50 5.66
CA SER A 475 -31.64 9.40 4.68
C SER A 475 -31.51 8.05 5.42
N SER A 476 -32.01 6.95 4.83
CA SER A 476 -31.84 5.61 5.40
C SER A 476 -30.40 5.09 5.28
N ALA A 477 -29.65 5.55 4.28
CA ALA A 477 -28.21 5.35 4.17
C ALA A 477 -27.45 6.52 4.82
N PRO A 478 -26.48 6.28 5.72
CA PRO A 478 -25.71 7.35 6.36
C PRO A 478 -24.77 8.03 5.38
N CYS A 479 -24.77 9.37 5.39
CA CYS A 479 -23.88 10.18 4.57
C CYS A 479 -23.25 11.29 5.42
N ALA A 480 -21.92 11.31 5.48
CA ALA A 480 -21.09 12.31 6.14
C ALA A 480 -19.80 12.46 5.32
N LEU A 481 -19.86 13.30 4.29
CA LEU A 481 -18.75 13.57 3.38
C LEU A 481 -17.64 14.37 4.08
N LEU A 482 -16.39 14.03 3.81
CA LEU A 482 -15.20 14.70 4.36
C LEU A 482 -14.22 15.04 3.24
N GLY A 483 -13.68 16.26 3.23
CA GLY A 483 -12.61 16.63 2.29
C GLY A 483 -11.34 15.82 2.56
N ALA A 484 -11.01 14.90 1.64
CA ALA A 484 -9.86 14.00 1.77
C ALA A 484 -8.62 14.50 1.02
N GLY A 485 -8.81 15.27 -0.06
CA GLY A 485 -7.73 15.88 -0.82
C GLY A 485 -8.22 16.61 -2.07
N LEU A 486 -7.26 17.11 -2.85
CA LEU A 486 -7.50 17.78 -4.12
C LEU A 486 -6.99 16.89 -5.26
N LEU A 487 -7.85 16.60 -6.24
CA LEU A 487 -7.47 15.85 -7.45
C LEU A 487 -6.58 16.72 -8.38
N PRO A 488 -5.82 16.10 -9.31
CA PRO A 488 -5.03 16.83 -10.32
C PRO A 488 -5.84 17.78 -11.21
N ASP A 489 -7.16 17.55 -11.35
CA ASP A 489 -8.12 18.45 -12.03
C ASP A 489 -8.63 19.62 -11.17
N ARG A 490 -8.09 19.77 -9.95
CA ARG A 490 -8.54 20.68 -8.88
C ARG A 490 -9.98 20.48 -8.42
N ARG A 491 -10.61 19.34 -8.66
CA ARG A 491 -11.82 18.95 -7.92
C ARG A 491 -11.45 18.53 -6.50
N VAL A 492 -12.24 18.95 -5.52
CA VAL A 492 -12.13 18.43 -4.16
C VAL A 492 -12.68 17.01 -4.15
N LEU A 493 -11.86 16.05 -3.69
CA LEU A 493 -12.34 14.72 -3.38
C LEU A 493 -12.90 14.72 -1.96
N TYR A 494 -14.22 14.58 -1.88
CA TYR A 494 -14.91 14.23 -0.65
C TYR A 494 -15.06 12.70 -0.56
N VAL A 495 -14.91 12.14 0.64
CA VAL A 495 -15.13 10.71 0.91
C VAL A 495 -16.17 10.56 2.02
N ASN A 496 -17.06 9.57 1.90
CA ASN A 496 -18.09 9.32 2.90
C ASN A 496 -17.48 8.61 4.13
N TRP A 497 -17.59 9.20 5.33
CA TRP A 497 -17.02 8.65 6.57
C TRP A 497 -17.41 7.18 6.84
N PRO A 498 -18.71 6.79 6.75
CA PRO A 498 -19.13 5.39 6.73
C PRO A 498 -18.24 4.46 5.89
N SER A 499 -17.89 4.87 4.67
CA SER A 499 -17.13 4.10 3.67
C SER A 499 -15.60 4.12 3.83
N LEU A 500 -15.05 4.90 4.77
CA LEU A 500 -13.60 4.90 5.02
C LEU A 500 -13.11 3.62 5.71
N GLY A 501 -13.95 2.93 6.48
CA GLY A 501 -13.53 1.85 7.37
C GLY A 501 -12.50 2.35 8.39
N HIS A 502 -11.39 1.62 8.52
CA HIS A 502 -10.16 2.06 9.18
C HIS A 502 -9.21 2.69 8.17
N VAL A 503 -8.47 3.73 8.58
CA VAL A 503 -7.60 4.52 7.69
C VAL A 503 -6.14 4.44 8.15
N LEU A 504 -5.24 4.10 7.22
CA LEU A 504 -3.78 4.14 7.42
C LEU A 504 -3.16 5.24 6.55
N VAL A 505 -2.34 6.12 7.15
CA VAL A 505 -1.52 7.13 6.46
C VAL A 505 -0.05 6.72 6.51
N THR A 506 0.67 6.67 5.38
CA THR A 506 2.07 6.18 5.37
C THR A 506 2.91 6.79 4.25
N GLY A 507 4.23 6.88 4.44
CA GLY A 507 5.17 7.54 3.52
C GLY A 507 6.57 7.76 4.11
N ARG A 508 7.57 8.02 3.25
CA ARG A 508 9.00 8.20 3.61
C ARG A 508 9.24 9.39 4.54
N ALA A 509 8.40 10.42 4.50
CA ALA A 509 8.57 11.69 5.22
C ALA A 509 7.58 11.78 6.41
N PRO A 510 8.02 11.57 7.67
CA PRO A 510 7.12 11.55 8.83
C PRO A 510 6.39 12.88 9.08
N THR A 511 7.02 14.00 8.74
CA THR A 511 6.42 15.35 8.79
C THR A 511 5.23 15.47 7.82
N ALA A 512 5.34 14.92 6.62
CA ALA A 512 4.25 14.90 5.65
C ALA A 512 3.12 13.97 6.10
N VAL A 513 3.46 12.78 6.59
CA VAL A 513 2.52 11.80 7.17
C VAL A 513 1.72 12.42 8.31
N SER A 514 2.39 13.07 9.27
CA SER A 514 1.77 13.76 10.41
C SER A 514 0.92 14.97 9.98
N SER A 515 1.33 15.73 8.96
CA SER A 515 0.54 16.83 8.39
C SER A 515 -0.79 16.33 7.79
N VAL A 516 -0.77 15.20 7.08
CA VAL A 516 -1.99 14.57 6.53
C VAL A 516 -2.88 14.04 7.65
N LEU A 517 -2.31 13.31 8.61
CA LEU A 517 -3.02 12.76 9.77
C LEU A 517 -3.72 13.86 10.59
N SER A 518 -2.98 14.92 10.90
CA SER A 518 -3.47 16.09 11.66
C SER A 518 -4.58 16.83 10.91
N THR A 519 -4.46 16.98 9.60
CA THR A 519 -5.49 17.66 8.79
C THR A 519 -6.76 16.80 8.65
N LEU A 520 -6.61 15.47 8.51
CA LEU A 520 -7.75 14.54 8.49
C LEU A 520 -8.46 14.46 9.85
N LEU A 521 -7.72 14.44 10.96
CA LEU A 521 -8.30 14.53 12.30
C LEU A 521 -9.11 15.83 12.49
N ALA A 522 -8.61 16.93 11.94
CA ALA A 522 -9.28 18.22 11.99
C ALA A 522 -10.56 18.26 11.13
N THR A 523 -10.57 17.73 9.90
CA THR A 523 -11.78 17.70 9.05
C THR A 523 -12.87 16.80 9.64
N VAL A 524 -12.49 15.63 10.19
CA VAL A 524 -13.41 14.74 10.92
C VAL A 524 -14.01 15.48 12.13
N SER A 525 -13.18 16.19 12.92
CA SER A 525 -13.63 16.98 14.07
C SER A 525 -14.49 18.20 13.70
N ALA A 526 -14.43 18.68 12.45
CA ALA A 526 -15.26 19.78 11.96
C ALA A 526 -16.67 19.30 11.60
N ARG A 527 -16.75 18.13 10.95
CA ARG A 527 -18.02 17.53 10.49
C ARG A 527 -18.89 17.01 11.63
N PHE A 528 -18.31 16.41 12.67
CA PHE A 528 -19.04 15.82 13.80
C PHE A 528 -19.04 16.69 15.05
N ASP A 529 -20.07 16.55 15.88
CA ASP A 529 -20.14 17.21 17.19
C ASP A 529 -19.44 16.40 18.30
N PRO A 530 -18.93 17.03 19.38
CA PRO A 530 -18.38 16.29 20.53
C PRO A 530 -19.36 15.33 21.22
N ALA A 531 -20.67 15.50 21.00
CA ALA A 531 -21.69 14.53 21.41
C ALA A 531 -21.82 13.30 20.49
N GLU A 532 -21.31 13.39 19.25
CA GLU A 532 -21.42 12.37 18.19
C GLU A 532 -20.09 11.64 17.91
N LEU A 533 -18.96 12.26 18.24
CA LEU A 533 -17.61 11.76 18.01
C LEU A 533 -16.76 11.91 19.28
N GLN A 534 -16.18 10.79 19.70
CA GLN A 534 -15.21 10.66 20.78
C GLN A 534 -13.85 10.27 20.18
N ILE A 535 -12.78 10.91 20.62
CA ILE A 535 -11.42 10.70 20.11
C ILE A 535 -10.53 10.20 21.26
N LEU A 536 -9.94 9.01 21.10
CA LEU A 536 -8.89 8.49 21.98
C LEU A 536 -7.56 8.57 21.24
N THR A 537 -6.60 9.34 21.76
CA THR A 537 -5.31 9.55 21.09
C THR A 537 -4.17 8.90 21.89
N VAL A 538 -3.48 7.92 21.29
CA VAL A 538 -2.19 7.40 21.76
C VAL A 538 -1.13 7.90 20.78
N ALA A 539 -0.39 8.94 21.14
CA ALA A 539 0.53 9.67 20.26
C ALA A 539 1.66 10.35 21.04
N ALA A 540 2.91 10.18 20.59
CA ALA A 540 4.06 10.87 21.18
C ALA A 540 4.08 12.37 20.83
N ASN A 541 3.75 12.72 19.57
CA ASN A 541 3.81 14.10 19.07
C ASN A 541 2.57 14.44 18.21
N LEU A 542 1.52 14.93 18.86
CA LEU A 542 0.38 15.59 18.20
C LEU A 542 0.44 17.10 18.44
N THR A 543 0.17 17.92 17.42
CA THR A 543 0.13 19.40 17.52
C THR A 543 -0.72 19.86 18.71
N GLU A 544 -0.20 20.77 19.53
CA GLU A 544 -0.83 21.24 20.78
C GLU A 544 -2.30 21.66 20.61
N SER A 545 -2.62 22.30 19.49
CA SER A 545 -3.98 22.64 19.08
C SER A 545 -4.92 21.43 19.09
N LEU A 546 -4.52 20.31 18.47
CA LEU A 546 -5.34 19.10 18.35
C LEU A 546 -5.42 18.29 19.66
N GLN A 547 -4.45 18.46 20.56
CA GLN A 547 -4.58 17.96 21.95
C GLN A 547 -5.70 18.69 22.72
N ARG A 548 -6.02 19.94 22.35
CA ARG A 548 -7.06 20.77 22.97
C ARG A 548 -8.47 20.59 22.38
N LEU A 549 -8.68 19.66 21.44
CA LEU A 549 -9.99 19.35 20.85
C LEU A 549 -11.03 18.94 21.91
N PRO A 550 -12.27 19.46 21.87
CA PRO A 550 -13.31 19.10 22.85
C PRO A 550 -13.83 17.66 22.69
N HIS A 551 -13.52 17.00 21.58
CA HIS A 551 -13.86 15.59 21.32
C HIS A 551 -12.93 14.57 22.02
N GLN A 552 -11.81 15.01 22.62
CA GLN A 552 -10.82 14.12 23.24
C GLN A 552 -11.35 13.44 24.51
N VAL A 553 -11.19 12.13 24.61
CA VAL A 553 -11.55 11.30 25.78
C VAL A 553 -10.33 11.19 26.70
N GLY A 554 -10.28 12.07 27.70
CA GLY A 554 -9.17 12.11 28.66
C GLY A 554 -7.99 12.95 28.19
N ARG A 555 -6.77 12.53 28.52
CA ARG A 555 -5.51 13.14 28.04
C ARG A 555 -5.00 12.37 26.83
N VAL A 556 -4.26 13.04 25.94
CA VAL A 556 -3.42 12.34 24.95
C VAL A 556 -2.39 11.48 25.71
N ILE A 557 -2.18 10.26 25.23
CA ILE A 557 -1.34 9.25 25.88
C ILE A 557 -0.05 9.10 25.09
N ASP A 558 1.09 9.22 25.77
CA ASP A 558 2.40 8.96 25.19
C ASP A 558 2.61 7.44 25.03
N PRO A 559 2.88 6.90 23.82
CA PRO A 559 3.18 5.49 23.61
C PRO A 559 4.42 5.00 24.37
N ALA A 560 5.30 5.90 24.82
CA ALA A 560 6.41 5.55 25.72
C ALA A 560 5.93 5.18 27.15
N ASP A 561 4.73 5.63 27.56
CA ASP A 561 4.05 5.16 28.77
C ASP A 561 3.30 3.87 28.43
N GLN A 562 4.02 2.75 28.45
CA GLN A 562 3.48 1.40 28.17
C GLN A 562 2.30 1.05 29.10
N VAL A 563 2.25 1.58 30.33
CA VAL A 563 1.19 1.29 31.30
C VAL A 563 -0.09 2.03 30.91
N ALA A 564 -0.01 3.34 30.63
CA ALA A 564 -1.16 4.11 30.16
C ALA A 564 -1.65 3.65 28.78
N THR A 565 -0.72 3.26 27.90
CA THR A 565 -1.04 2.71 26.56
C THR A 565 -1.76 1.37 26.65
N SER A 566 -1.25 0.44 27.47
CA SER A 566 -1.92 -0.84 27.74
C SER A 566 -3.32 -0.64 28.32
N ALA A 567 -3.47 0.26 29.29
CA ALA A 567 -4.76 0.56 29.92
C ALA A 567 -5.77 1.14 28.91
N ALA A 568 -5.37 2.09 28.06
CA ALA A 568 -6.26 2.72 27.10
C ALA A 568 -6.70 1.78 25.96
N LEU A 569 -5.81 0.89 25.50
CA LEU A 569 -6.17 -0.14 24.53
C LEU A 569 -7.06 -1.22 25.16
N HIS A 570 -6.86 -1.55 26.45
CA HIS A 570 -7.78 -2.40 27.21
C HIS A 570 -9.16 -1.75 27.38
N ASP A 571 -9.24 -0.46 27.71
CA ASP A 571 -10.50 0.27 27.81
C ASP A 571 -11.24 0.35 26.46
N ALA A 572 -10.51 0.55 25.36
CA ALA A 572 -11.06 0.50 24.00
C ALA A 572 -11.60 -0.90 23.64
N ARG A 573 -10.89 -1.98 24.00
CA ARG A 573 -11.36 -3.38 23.89
C ARG A 573 -12.62 -3.61 24.72
N ALA A 574 -12.63 -3.14 25.97
CA ALA A 574 -13.77 -3.28 26.86
C ALA A 574 -15.00 -2.49 26.38
N GLU A 575 -14.82 -1.31 25.78
CA GLU A 575 -15.90 -0.54 25.15
C GLU A 575 -16.44 -1.22 23.88
N LEU A 576 -15.57 -1.75 23.01
CA LEU A 576 -16.00 -2.54 21.86
C LEU A 576 -16.86 -3.75 22.29
N LEU A 577 -16.44 -4.50 23.31
CA LEU A 577 -17.19 -5.64 23.84
C LEU A 577 -18.58 -5.22 24.38
N LYS A 578 -18.68 -4.11 25.13
CA LYS A 578 -19.99 -3.56 25.57
C LYS A 578 -20.89 -3.20 24.38
N ARG A 579 -20.32 -2.70 23.28
CA ARG A 579 -21.06 -2.35 22.05
C ARG A 579 -21.52 -3.58 21.27
N MET A 580 -20.72 -4.66 21.25
CA MET A 580 -21.12 -5.96 20.70
C MET A 580 -22.28 -6.54 21.50
N GLU A 581 -22.12 -6.66 22.82
CA GLU A 581 -23.11 -7.18 23.77
C GLU A 581 -24.42 -6.34 23.81
N ARG A 582 -24.37 -5.08 23.37
CA ARG A 582 -25.54 -4.23 23.14
C ARG A 582 -26.30 -4.62 21.87
N VAL A 583 -25.61 -4.92 20.77
CA VAL A 583 -26.24 -5.35 19.50
C VAL A 583 -26.88 -6.73 19.66
N GLU A 584 -26.22 -7.65 20.35
CA GLU A 584 -26.74 -9.01 20.60
C GLU A 584 -28.06 -8.99 21.40
N ARG A 585 -28.22 -8.01 22.30
CA ARG A 585 -29.49 -7.75 23.02
C ARG A 585 -30.54 -6.99 22.17
N GLY A 586 -30.33 -6.84 20.86
CA GLY A 586 -31.20 -6.08 19.95
C GLY A 586 -31.09 -4.56 20.09
N GLY A 587 -30.08 -4.06 20.80
CA GLY A 587 -29.86 -2.63 21.03
C GLY A 587 -29.15 -1.94 19.87
N ASN A 588 -29.66 -0.78 19.45
CA ASN A 588 -29.06 0.00 18.37
C ASN A 588 -27.75 0.69 18.83
N VAL A 589 -26.66 0.51 18.06
CA VAL A 589 -25.36 1.20 18.23
C VAL A 589 -25.27 2.53 17.49
N ASN A 590 -26.14 2.81 16.52
CA ASN A 590 -26.15 4.10 15.82
C ASN A 590 -26.55 5.28 16.72
N ALA A 591 -27.12 4.99 17.90
CA ALA A 591 -27.39 5.96 18.96
C ALA A 591 -26.22 6.18 19.94
N LEU A 592 -25.06 5.58 19.70
CA LEU A 592 -23.81 5.83 20.43
C LEU A 592 -22.88 6.73 19.59
N PRO A 593 -21.98 7.51 20.22
CA PRO A 593 -20.95 8.26 19.51
C PRO A 593 -19.97 7.32 18.81
N GLU A 594 -19.45 7.77 17.67
CA GLU A 594 -18.31 7.15 17.00
C GLU A 594 -17.08 7.25 17.93
N LEU A 595 -16.38 6.14 18.16
CA LEU A 595 -15.12 6.13 18.89
C LEU A 595 -13.97 6.04 17.88
N LEU A 596 -13.25 7.15 17.70
CA LEU A 596 -12.08 7.24 16.85
C LEU A 596 -10.82 7.06 17.69
N ILE A 597 -10.08 5.99 17.44
CA ILE A 597 -8.79 5.71 18.07
C ILE A 597 -7.70 6.19 17.11
N VAL A 598 -6.95 7.20 17.52
CA VAL A 598 -5.88 7.82 16.74
C VAL A 598 -4.55 7.25 17.20
N LEU A 599 -3.84 6.58 16.30
CA LEU A 599 -2.62 5.82 16.55
C LEU A 599 -1.51 6.26 15.57
N PRO A 600 -0.86 7.42 15.77
CA PRO A 600 0.35 7.72 15.02
C PRO A 600 1.44 6.72 15.37
N ASP A 601 2.22 6.33 14.36
CA ASP A 601 3.37 5.43 14.47
C ASP A 601 2.96 4.05 15.06
N ILE A 602 1.90 3.45 14.49
CA ILE A 602 1.28 2.19 14.94
C ILE A 602 2.24 0.99 14.95
N GLU A 603 3.35 1.04 14.22
CA GLU A 603 4.47 0.09 14.31
C GLU A 603 5.11 0.02 15.71
N THR A 604 4.90 1.02 16.58
CA THR A 604 5.34 1.00 17.98
C THR A 604 4.43 0.16 18.89
N LEU A 605 3.25 -0.25 18.42
CA LEU A 605 2.20 -0.91 19.21
C LEU A 605 2.05 -2.41 18.89
N THR A 606 3.08 -3.05 18.33
CA THR A 606 3.09 -4.48 17.95
C THR A 606 2.76 -5.41 19.12
N ASP A 607 3.17 -5.05 20.34
CA ASP A 607 2.92 -5.83 21.57
C ASP A 607 1.41 -5.91 21.92
N HIS A 608 0.59 -5.07 21.28
CA HIS A 608 -0.86 -5.03 21.44
C HIS A 608 -1.63 -5.56 20.21
N ALA A 609 -0.95 -6.27 19.29
CA ALA A 609 -1.52 -6.76 18.03
C ALA A 609 -2.88 -7.48 18.21
N SER A 610 -3.04 -8.35 19.20
CA SER A 610 -4.31 -9.07 19.45
C SER A 610 -5.51 -8.15 19.77
N THR A 611 -5.25 -6.97 20.32
CA THR A 611 -6.27 -5.94 20.58
C THR A 611 -6.51 -5.08 19.35
N LEU A 612 -5.44 -4.73 18.61
CA LEU A 612 -5.56 -4.01 17.34
C LEU A 612 -6.30 -4.83 16.27
N ASP A 613 -6.08 -6.14 16.21
CA ASP A 613 -6.79 -7.05 15.31
C ASP A 613 -8.27 -7.20 15.71
N MET A 614 -8.62 -7.24 17.01
CA MET A 614 -10.03 -7.23 17.44
C MET A 614 -10.73 -5.93 17.03
N LEU A 615 -10.10 -4.78 17.28
CA LEU A 615 -10.59 -3.46 16.84
C LEU A 615 -10.67 -3.39 15.31
N GLY A 616 -9.72 -4.02 14.62
CA GLY A 616 -9.64 -4.21 13.18
C GLY A 616 -10.86 -4.95 12.60
N VAL A 617 -11.15 -6.15 13.11
CA VAL A 617 -12.23 -7.04 12.64
C VAL A 617 -13.62 -6.49 13.00
N TYR A 618 -13.87 -6.16 14.26
CA TYR A 618 -15.23 -5.90 14.75
C TYR A 618 -15.57 -4.40 14.86
N GLY A 619 -14.57 -3.54 15.05
CA GLY A 619 -14.77 -2.11 15.32
C GLY A 619 -15.75 -1.39 14.38
N PRO A 620 -15.62 -1.49 13.05
CA PRO A 620 -16.44 -0.70 12.11
C PRO A 620 -17.94 -0.97 12.22
N ALA A 621 -18.34 -2.21 12.54
CA ALA A 621 -19.74 -2.58 12.75
C ALA A 621 -20.33 -2.01 14.05
N HIS A 622 -19.46 -1.67 15.01
CA HIS A 622 -19.82 -1.15 16.34
C HIS A 622 -19.41 0.33 16.53
N ARG A 623 -19.19 1.07 15.44
CA ARG A 623 -18.80 2.49 15.43
C ARG A 623 -17.50 2.78 16.20
N VAL A 624 -16.52 1.87 16.10
CA VAL A 624 -15.15 2.04 16.62
C VAL A 624 -14.18 1.98 15.43
N ARG A 625 -13.29 2.97 15.29
CA ARG A 625 -12.41 3.11 14.12
C ARG A 625 -10.97 3.40 14.50
N LEU A 626 -10.04 2.82 13.75
CA LEU A 626 -8.62 3.15 13.80
C LEU A 626 -8.30 4.20 12.72
N LEU A 627 -7.67 5.30 13.13
CA LEU A 627 -6.99 6.25 12.26
C LEU A 627 -5.51 6.23 12.63
N ALA A 628 -4.72 5.52 11.83
CA ALA A 628 -3.32 5.23 12.12
C ALA A 628 -2.37 5.98 11.17
N SER A 629 -1.14 6.22 11.62
CA SER A 629 -0.03 6.48 10.71
C SER A 629 1.10 5.48 10.89
N CYS A 630 1.92 5.33 9.86
CA CYS A 630 3.08 4.44 9.87
C CYS A 630 4.20 4.98 8.97
N ALA A 631 5.39 5.17 9.52
CA ALA A 631 6.60 5.53 8.76
C ALA A 631 7.28 4.27 8.17
N HIS A 632 7.18 3.14 8.86
CA HIS A 632 7.82 1.86 8.54
C HIS A 632 6.81 0.74 8.22
N PRO A 633 6.09 0.83 7.09
CA PRO A 633 5.04 -0.14 6.73
C PRO A 633 5.55 -1.58 6.58
N GLU A 634 6.86 -1.78 6.38
CA GLU A 634 7.54 -3.07 6.43
C GLU A 634 7.42 -3.80 7.79
N LEU A 635 7.22 -3.09 8.90
CA LEU A 635 7.08 -3.68 10.24
C LEU A 635 5.67 -4.16 10.55
N LEU A 636 4.65 -3.68 9.84
CA LEU A 636 3.26 -4.08 10.06
C LEU A 636 3.02 -5.51 9.56
N SER A 637 2.26 -6.32 10.31
CA SER A 637 1.84 -7.65 9.84
C SER A 637 0.81 -7.54 8.71
N ASP A 638 0.77 -8.52 7.81
CA ASP A 638 -0.26 -8.57 6.75
C ASP A 638 -1.68 -8.75 7.32
N GLY A 639 -1.81 -9.33 8.53
CA GLY A 639 -3.06 -9.41 9.28
C GLY A 639 -3.58 -8.03 9.66
N LEU A 640 -2.81 -7.29 10.47
CA LEU A 640 -3.17 -5.93 10.91
C LEU A 640 -3.38 -5.00 9.70
N LEU A 641 -2.52 -5.09 8.69
CA LEU A 641 -2.64 -4.31 7.46
C LEU A 641 -3.94 -4.61 6.70
N SER A 642 -4.46 -5.85 6.75
CA SER A 642 -5.71 -6.23 6.07
C SER A 642 -6.94 -5.44 6.54
N HIS A 643 -6.95 -5.00 7.81
CA HIS A 643 -8.06 -4.24 8.40
C HIS A 643 -8.15 -2.81 7.88
N PHE A 644 -7.04 -2.24 7.41
CA PHE A 644 -6.99 -0.92 6.78
C PHE A 644 -7.34 -1.04 5.29
N THR A 645 -8.63 -1.12 4.95
CA THR A 645 -9.07 -1.14 3.53
C THR A 645 -8.87 0.22 2.85
N THR A 646 -8.83 1.31 3.62
CA THR A 646 -8.44 2.65 3.16
C THR A 646 -7.00 2.97 3.55
N ARG A 647 -6.18 3.34 2.57
CA ARG A 647 -4.74 3.60 2.72
C ARG A 647 -4.36 4.86 1.94
N ALA A 648 -3.87 5.88 2.64
CA ALA A 648 -3.38 7.12 2.08
C ALA A 648 -1.84 7.07 2.03
N VAL A 649 -1.29 6.79 0.84
CA VAL A 649 0.13 6.45 0.67
C VAL A 649 0.86 7.58 -0.05
N LEU A 650 1.64 8.35 0.71
CA LEU A 650 2.55 9.39 0.21
C LEU A 650 3.78 8.75 -0.48
N ARG A 651 4.76 9.56 -0.93
CA ARG A 651 6.00 9.03 -1.54
C ARG A 651 6.65 8.00 -0.60
N LEU A 652 6.76 6.76 -1.04
CA LEU A 652 7.50 5.69 -0.36
C LEU A 652 8.88 5.50 -0.97
N PRO A 653 9.82 4.89 -0.25
CA PRO A 653 11.05 4.43 -0.87
C PRO A 653 10.74 3.31 -1.87
N GLU A 654 10.17 2.19 -1.43
CA GLU A 654 10.06 0.99 -2.28
C GLU A 654 8.74 0.87 -3.02
N GLU A 655 8.81 0.68 -4.33
CA GLU A 655 7.64 0.33 -5.14
C GLU A 655 7.02 -1.03 -4.74
N ALA A 656 7.81 -1.95 -4.17
CA ALA A 656 7.31 -3.21 -3.59
C ALA A 656 6.42 -2.98 -2.35
N GLN A 657 6.81 -2.07 -1.45
CA GLN A 657 5.95 -1.60 -0.35
C GLN A 657 4.70 -0.92 -0.90
N GLY A 658 4.87 -0.06 -1.91
CA GLY A 658 3.76 0.57 -2.65
C GLY A 658 2.75 -0.46 -3.19
N ALA A 659 3.23 -1.54 -3.80
CA ALA A 659 2.39 -2.63 -4.30
C ALA A 659 1.68 -3.42 -3.19
N ARG A 660 2.38 -3.73 -2.08
CA ARG A 660 1.79 -4.38 -0.88
C ARG A 660 0.68 -3.53 -0.26
N LEU A 661 0.88 -2.22 -0.18
CA LEU A 661 -0.09 -1.29 0.39
C LEU A 661 -1.25 -1.00 -0.57
N LEU A 662 -0.97 -0.64 -1.82
CA LEU A 662 -2.00 -0.16 -2.76
C LEU A 662 -2.62 -1.27 -3.62
N GLY A 663 -2.11 -2.50 -3.57
CA GLY A 663 -2.48 -3.57 -4.50
C GLY A 663 -1.94 -3.36 -5.92
N GLN A 664 -1.22 -2.26 -6.15
CA GLN A 664 -0.58 -1.90 -7.41
C GLN A 664 0.66 -1.05 -7.14
N PRO A 665 1.70 -1.12 -7.99
CA PRO A 665 2.89 -0.29 -7.86
C PRO A 665 2.61 1.18 -8.23
N GLY A 666 3.39 2.12 -7.68
CA GLY A 666 3.34 3.55 -8.06
C GLY A 666 3.53 4.58 -6.94
N ALA A 667 3.60 4.16 -5.67
CA ALA A 667 3.84 5.10 -4.56
C ALA A 667 5.22 5.77 -4.60
N ALA A 668 6.23 5.12 -5.20
CA ALA A 668 7.56 5.71 -5.38
C ALA A 668 7.65 6.70 -6.56
N ASP A 669 6.72 6.63 -7.51
CA ASP A 669 6.61 7.60 -8.62
C ASP A 669 6.10 8.99 -8.17
N LEU A 670 5.64 9.12 -6.92
CA LEU A 670 5.21 10.40 -6.35
C LEU A 670 6.39 11.39 -6.22
N LEU A 671 6.12 12.68 -6.41
CA LEU A 671 7.11 13.76 -6.38
C LEU A 671 7.53 14.18 -4.96
N GLY A 672 6.93 13.59 -3.92
CA GLY A 672 7.15 13.96 -2.52
C GLY A 672 6.19 15.05 -2.03
N GLY A 673 6.52 15.64 -0.88
CA GLY A 673 5.64 16.57 -0.19
C GLY A 673 4.28 15.96 0.13
N GLY A 674 3.20 16.69 -0.16
CA GLY A 674 1.82 16.26 0.09
C GLY A 674 1.17 15.38 -0.99
N GLN A 675 1.87 15.00 -2.05
CA GLN A 675 1.28 14.17 -3.12
C GLN A 675 1.13 12.71 -2.63
N LEU A 676 -0.04 12.12 -2.79
CA LEU A 676 -0.33 10.74 -2.35
C LEU A 676 -1.24 9.96 -3.30
N LEU A 677 -1.22 8.64 -3.16
CA LEU A 677 -2.19 7.71 -3.71
C LEU A 677 -3.16 7.28 -2.60
N LEU A 678 -4.42 7.68 -2.72
CA LEU A 678 -5.49 7.23 -1.83
C LEU A 678 -6.16 5.99 -2.41
N ARG A 679 -5.93 4.85 -1.78
CA ARG A 679 -6.78 3.67 -1.94
C ARG A 679 -7.96 3.80 -0.97
N LEU A 680 -9.18 3.83 -1.49
CA LEU A 680 -10.41 3.90 -0.70
C LEU A 680 -11.12 2.56 -0.76
N ASP A 681 -11.43 1.95 0.38
CA ASP A 681 -12.19 0.70 0.46
C ASP A 681 -11.71 -0.38 -0.55
N ALA A 682 -10.40 -0.61 -0.57
CA ALA A 682 -9.67 -1.53 -1.47
C ALA A 682 -9.77 -1.28 -3.01
N ARG A 683 -10.39 -0.19 -3.48
CA ARG A 683 -10.63 0.17 -4.91
C ARG A 683 -9.36 0.56 -5.69
N GLU A 684 -9.50 0.93 -6.97
CA GLU A 684 -8.43 1.52 -7.79
C GLU A 684 -7.92 2.83 -7.12
N PRO A 685 -6.63 2.91 -6.69
CA PRO A 685 -6.09 4.09 -6.01
C PRO A 685 -6.12 5.37 -6.87
N LEU A 686 -6.48 6.49 -6.23
CA LEU A 686 -6.56 7.82 -6.84
C LEU A 686 -5.37 8.69 -6.44
N GLU A 687 -4.77 9.38 -7.40
CA GLU A 687 -3.73 10.39 -7.14
C GLU A 687 -4.37 11.68 -6.60
N LEU A 688 -3.78 12.25 -5.54
CA LEU A 688 -4.25 13.46 -4.87
C LEU A 688 -3.08 14.32 -4.38
N TYR A 689 -3.33 15.62 -4.28
CA TYR A 689 -2.62 16.51 -3.35
C TYR A 689 -3.38 16.48 -2.01
N ALA A 690 -2.73 16.01 -0.96
CA ALA A 690 -3.34 15.93 0.36
C ALA A 690 -3.61 17.33 0.93
N PHE A 691 -4.67 17.47 1.73
CA PHE A 691 -4.90 18.73 2.43
C PHE A 691 -3.87 18.96 3.54
N ARG A 692 -3.44 20.21 3.70
CA ARG A 692 -2.69 20.73 4.84
C ARG A 692 -3.39 21.93 5.43
N ALA A 693 -3.73 21.88 6.71
CA ALA A 693 -4.06 23.07 7.50
C ALA A 693 -2.79 23.58 8.20
N SER A 694 -2.56 24.90 8.19
CA SER A 694 -1.48 25.51 8.98
C SER A 694 -1.82 25.51 10.48
N ASP A 695 -0.82 25.54 11.37
CA ASP A 695 -1.05 25.55 12.82
C ASP A 695 -1.95 26.73 13.26
N ALA A 696 -1.81 27.89 12.63
CA ALA A 696 -2.65 29.07 12.88
C ALA A 696 -4.09 28.95 12.35
N GLU A 697 -4.38 27.95 11.49
CA GLU A 697 -5.72 27.56 11.08
C GLU A 697 -6.28 26.51 12.05
N LEU A 698 -5.49 25.48 12.40
CA LEU A 698 -5.84 24.46 13.38
C LEU A 698 -6.17 25.07 14.74
N ASP A 699 -5.34 25.97 15.24
CA ASP A 699 -5.55 26.63 16.52
C ASP A 699 -6.75 27.60 16.49
N ARG A 700 -7.04 28.24 15.35
CA ARG A 700 -8.27 29.04 15.16
C ARG A 700 -9.51 28.14 15.19
N PHE A 701 -9.46 27.01 14.50
CA PHE A 701 -10.54 26.03 14.43
C PHE A 701 -10.84 25.41 15.80
N VAL A 702 -9.82 25.01 16.56
CA VAL A 702 -10.00 24.44 17.90
C VAL A 702 -10.58 25.48 18.87
N ARG A 703 -10.12 26.74 18.81
CA ARG A 703 -10.73 27.84 19.58
C ARG A 703 -12.21 28.06 19.19
N ALA A 704 -12.54 27.98 17.89
CA ALA A 704 -13.92 28.06 17.41
C ALA A 704 -14.82 26.96 17.99
N LEU A 705 -14.38 25.69 17.95
CA LEU A 705 -15.09 24.55 18.56
C LEU A 705 -15.28 24.70 20.08
N ARG A 706 -14.37 25.40 20.76
CA ARG A 706 -14.41 25.64 22.21
C ARG A 706 -15.21 26.89 22.60
N GLY A 707 -15.76 27.63 21.62
CA GLY A 707 -16.48 28.89 21.85
C GLY A 707 -15.57 30.06 22.28
N GLU A 708 -14.25 29.95 22.07
CA GLU A 708 -13.28 30.98 22.43
C GLU A 708 -13.25 32.10 21.37
N PRO A 709 -13.04 33.37 21.76
CA PRO A 709 -13.15 34.51 20.84
C PRO A 709 -12.08 34.48 19.74
N ILE A 710 -12.54 34.43 18.49
CA ILE A 710 -11.72 34.37 17.29
C ILE A 710 -11.32 35.79 16.85
N ALA A 711 -10.02 36.05 16.71
CA ALA A 711 -9.55 37.25 16.02
C ALA A 711 -9.81 37.13 14.52
N ALA A 712 -10.37 38.18 13.90
CA ALA A 712 -10.59 38.23 12.45
C ALA A 712 -9.25 38.02 11.69
N PRO A 713 -9.26 37.33 10.54
CA PRO A 713 -8.03 36.99 9.82
C PRO A 713 -7.27 38.25 9.39
N GLY A 714 -5.98 38.33 9.77
CA GLY A 714 -5.10 39.47 9.53
C GLY A 714 -4.62 39.66 8.08
N GLY A 715 -5.50 39.41 7.11
CA GLY A 715 -5.30 39.80 5.71
C GLY A 715 -5.91 41.18 5.41
N PRO A 716 -5.60 41.79 4.24
CA PRO A 716 -6.26 43.02 3.83
C PRO A 716 -7.76 42.79 3.65
N ALA A 717 -8.57 43.48 4.45
CA ALA A 717 -10.02 43.30 4.46
C ALA A 717 -10.63 43.73 3.12
N TRP A 718 -11.19 42.77 2.38
CA TRP A 718 -12.18 43.10 1.35
C TRP A 718 -13.41 43.66 2.04
N PRO A 719 -13.97 44.80 1.59
CA PRO A 719 -15.16 45.36 2.21
C PRO A 719 -16.34 44.39 2.00
N VAL A 720 -16.88 43.89 3.11
CA VAL A 720 -18.16 43.17 3.10
C VAL A 720 -19.22 44.17 2.63
N ALA A 721 -19.94 43.84 1.56
CA ALA A 721 -21.07 44.62 1.12
C ALA A 721 -22.12 44.64 2.24
N VAL A 722 -22.45 45.84 2.73
CA VAL A 722 -23.59 46.05 3.62
C VAL A 722 -24.84 46.10 2.75
N ASP A 723 -25.89 45.40 3.15
CA ASP A 723 -27.18 45.45 2.45
C ASP A 723 -27.71 46.89 2.45
N VAL A 724 -28.06 47.38 1.26
CA VAL A 724 -28.73 48.68 1.05
C VAL A 724 -29.95 48.42 0.18
N ASP A 725 -31.13 48.63 0.74
CA ASP A 725 -32.41 48.53 0.04
C ASP A 725 -32.67 49.76 -0.86
N ASP A 726 -33.62 49.56 -1.79
CA ASP A 726 -34.37 50.52 -2.62
C ASP A 726 -33.73 51.17 -3.89
N ASP A 727 -34.58 51.19 -4.93
CA ASP A 727 -34.55 51.96 -6.20
C ASP A 727 -33.56 51.53 -7.32
N PRO A 728 -33.79 51.88 -8.62
CA PRO A 728 -34.23 50.83 -9.55
C PRO A 728 -33.51 50.77 -10.92
N ASP A 729 -33.85 49.75 -11.70
CA ASP A 729 -33.46 49.44 -13.10
C ASP A 729 -31.94 49.35 -13.40
N PRO A 730 -31.38 48.14 -13.58
CA PRO A 730 -29.99 47.98 -14.01
C PRO A 730 -29.84 48.24 -15.52
N GLU A 731 -28.90 49.12 -15.88
CA GLU A 731 -28.34 49.17 -17.24
C GLU A 731 -27.71 47.81 -17.62
N PRO A 732 -27.68 47.42 -18.92
CA PRO A 732 -27.11 46.14 -19.33
C PRO A 732 -25.63 46.05 -18.93
N PRO A 733 -25.19 44.94 -18.31
CA PRO A 733 -23.87 44.87 -17.69
C PRO A 733 -22.75 45.03 -18.71
N THR A 734 -21.96 46.09 -18.55
CA THR A 734 -20.65 46.19 -19.20
C THR A 734 -19.80 44.98 -18.83
N THR A 735 -19.09 44.41 -19.81
CA THR A 735 -18.25 43.22 -19.62
C THR A 735 -17.26 43.39 -18.45
N ASP A 736 -17.54 42.70 -17.35
CA ASP A 736 -16.72 42.73 -16.13
C ASP A 736 -15.32 42.16 -16.44
N PRO A 737 -14.23 42.91 -16.20
CA PRO A 737 -12.89 42.44 -16.53
C PRO A 737 -12.53 41.18 -15.72
N ALA A 738 -11.90 40.22 -16.39
CA ALA A 738 -11.59 38.90 -15.82
C ALA A 738 -10.95 38.99 -14.42
N PRO A 739 -11.36 38.13 -13.47
CA PRO A 739 -11.01 38.29 -12.05
C PRO A 739 -9.49 38.32 -11.87
N ARG A 740 -9.01 39.28 -11.06
CA ARG A 740 -7.58 39.61 -10.87
C ARG A 740 -6.67 38.41 -10.56
N HIS A 741 -7.22 37.32 -10.04
CA HIS A 741 -6.50 36.06 -9.80
C HIS A 741 -6.03 35.37 -11.10
N VAL A 742 -6.84 35.41 -12.17
CA VAL A 742 -6.45 34.90 -13.50
C VAL A 742 -5.35 35.76 -14.08
N GLN A 743 -5.45 37.10 -13.95
CA GLN A 743 -4.36 38.00 -14.37
C GLN A 743 -3.05 37.66 -13.65
N HIS A 744 -3.10 37.41 -12.33
CA HIS A 744 -1.92 37.04 -11.56
C HIS A 744 -1.31 35.68 -12.00
N ILE A 745 -2.13 34.73 -12.45
CA ILE A 745 -1.68 33.43 -13.02
C ILE A 745 -1.09 33.61 -14.43
N VAL A 746 -1.65 34.51 -15.24
CA VAL A 746 -1.07 34.92 -16.54
C VAL A 746 0.27 35.63 -16.35
N ASP A 747 0.39 36.46 -15.32
CA ASP A 747 1.64 37.13 -14.97
C ASP A 747 2.70 36.14 -14.45
N PHE A 748 2.29 35.08 -13.72
CA PHE A 748 3.17 33.94 -13.37
C PHE A 748 3.64 33.10 -14.57
N ALA A 749 2.97 33.19 -15.72
CA ALA A 749 3.39 32.51 -16.96
C ALA A 749 4.36 33.35 -17.82
N GLN A 750 4.62 34.60 -17.45
CA GLN A 750 5.66 35.43 -18.07
C GLN A 750 7.06 34.94 -17.65
N PRO A 751 8.12 35.20 -18.44
CA PRO A 751 9.48 34.92 -18.01
C PRO A 751 9.79 35.68 -16.71
N THR A 752 10.19 34.95 -15.68
CA THR A 752 10.64 35.50 -14.39
C THR A 752 11.80 36.48 -14.58
N LYS A 753 11.93 37.41 -13.64
CA LYS A 753 13.05 38.38 -13.57
C LYS A 753 14.33 37.79 -12.97
N ALA A 754 14.33 36.49 -12.65
CA ALA A 754 15.49 35.78 -12.11
C ALA A 754 16.72 36.02 -13.01
N PRO A 755 17.82 36.57 -12.49
CA PRO A 755 19.01 36.86 -13.28
C PRO A 755 19.67 35.60 -13.85
N ILE A 756 19.52 34.47 -13.14
CA ILE A 756 20.15 33.19 -13.46
C ILE A 756 19.10 32.22 -13.99
N LEU A 757 19.31 31.75 -15.23
CA LEU A 757 18.45 30.79 -15.90
C LEU A 757 19.15 29.45 -16.04
N VAL A 758 18.53 28.39 -15.52
CA VAL A 758 19.03 27.01 -15.63
C VAL A 758 18.25 26.26 -16.71
N ARG A 759 18.97 25.49 -17.51
CA ARG A 759 18.41 24.65 -18.57
C ARG A 759 18.71 23.20 -18.25
N CYS A 760 17.69 22.37 -18.15
CA CYS A 760 17.79 20.94 -17.88
C CYS A 760 17.12 20.08 -18.95
N PHE A 761 16.30 20.64 -19.86
CA PHE A 761 15.79 19.89 -21.03
C PHE A 761 16.72 20.01 -22.24
N GLY A 762 17.14 18.89 -22.81
CA GLY A 762 17.97 18.88 -24.02
C GLY A 762 19.44 19.29 -23.82
N GLY A 763 19.94 19.31 -22.57
CA GLY A 763 21.30 19.73 -22.21
C GLY A 763 21.42 20.13 -20.73
N PHE A 764 22.55 20.71 -20.35
CA PHE A 764 22.71 21.40 -19.06
C PHE A 764 23.49 22.70 -19.23
N ASP A 765 22.79 23.84 -19.18
CA ASP A 765 23.38 25.18 -19.21
C ASP A 765 22.92 26.00 -17.99
N VAL A 766 23.74 26.95 -17.53
CA VAL A 766 23.43 27.91 -16.46
C VAL A 766 23.88 29.29 -16.93
N VAL A 767 22.96 30.25 -17.06
CA VAL A 767 23.22 31.51 -17.78
C VAL A 767 22.79 32.73 -16.95
N GLU A 768 23.71 33.66 -16.69
CA GLU A 768 23.40 35.02 -16.18
C GLU A 768 23.25 35.98 -17.38
N GLY A 769 22.00 36.21 -17.80
CA GLY A 769 21.66 37.06 -18.96
C GLY A 769 22.18 36.56 -20.31
N ALA A 770 23.46 36.79 -20.60
CA ALA A 770 24.16 36.37 -21.80
C ALA A 770 25.49 35.64 -21.53
N HIS A 771 25.88 35.49 -20.26
CA HIS A 771 27.10 34.79 -19.84
C HIS A 771 26.76 33.38 -19.39
N ASP A 772 27.42 32.37 -19.98
CA ASP A 772 27.37 30.99 -19.53
C ASP A 772 28.31 30.80 -18.32
N LEU A 773 27.75 30.34 -17.19
CA LEU A 773 28.45 30.09 -15.94
C LEU A 773 28.98 28.65 -15.84
N THR A 774 28.51 27.72 -16.67
CA THR A 774 28.98 26.32 -16.65
C THR A 774 30.38 26.15 -17.22
N GLY A 775 30.80 27.09 -18.08
CA GLY A 775 32.13 27.14 -18.68
C GLY A 775 33.27 27.04 -17.66
N ALA A 776 34.23 26.16 -17.95
CA ALA A 776 35.45 25.99 -17.17
C ALA A 776 36.68 26.23 -18.07
N SER A 777 37.69 26.92 -17.53
CA SER A 777 38.96 27.18 -18.22
C SER A 777 39.86 25.94 -18.27
N SER A 778 39.58 24.92 -17.47
CA SER A 778 40.33 23.65 -17.45
C SER A 778 39.47 22.44 -17.04
N PRO A 779 39.87 21.20 -17.42
CA PRO A 779 39.21 19.99 -16.94
C PRO A 779 39.28 19.80 -15.41
N ALA A 780 40.30 20.34 -14.74
CA ALA A 780 40.43 20.27 -13.29
C ALA A 780 39.38 21.15 -12.58
N GLU A 781 39.15 22.36 -13.10
CA GLU A 781 38.08 23.26 -12.65
C GLU A 781 36.69 22.67 -12.93
N ALA A 782 36.50 22.02 -14.09
CA ALA A 782 35.27 21.30 -14.43
C ALA A 782 35.00 20.07 -13.52
N ALA A 783 36.06 19.44 -12.99
CA ALA A 783 35.94 18.40 -11.98
C ALA A 783 35.63 19.01 -10.59
N GLN A 784 36.30 20.10 -10.22
CA GLN A 784 36.10 20.77 -8.92
C GLN A 784 34.69 21.36 -8.75
N ARG A 785 34.07 21.89 -9.82
CA ARG A 785 32.69 22.41 -9.80
C ARG A 785 31.60 21.32 -9.92
N ALA A 786 31.98 20.06 -10.15
CA ALA A 786 31.03 19.00 -10.47
C ALA A 786 29.92 18.79 -9.40
N PRO A 787 30.22 18.74 -8.09
CA PRO A 787 29.20 18.46 -7.07
C PRO A 787 28.21 19.62 -6.92
N ALA A 788 28.69 20.87 -6.97
CA ALA A 788 27.84 22.06 -6.96
C ALA A 788 26.86 22.09 -8.15
N TRP A 789 27.34 21.76 -9.36
CA TRP A 789 26.48 21.67 -10.54
C TRP A 789 25.50 20.50 -10.48
N GLU A 790 25.86 19.38 -9.86
CA GLU A 790 24.94 18.25 -9.65
C GLU A 790 23.82 18.58 -8.65
N VAL A 791 24.15 19.21 -7.51
CA VAL A 791 23.13 19.70 -6.56
C VAL A 791 22.21 20.72 -7.23
N LEU A 792 22.74 21.65 -8.02
CA LEU A 792 21.90 22.59 -8.79
C LEU A 792 21.01 21.84 -9.80
N ALA A 793 21.56 20.89 -10.57
CA ALA A 793 20.79 20.11 -11.54
C ALA A 793 19.69 19.30 -10.87
N TYR A 794 19.95 18.69 -9.71
CA TYR A 794 18.98 17.94 -8.92
C TYR A 794 17.83 18.85 -8.46
N LEU A 795 18.13 19.97 -7.79
CA LEU A 795 17.11 20.91 -7.31
C LEU A 795 16.33 21.57 -8.46
N CYS A 796 17.00 21.93 -9.55
CA CYS A 796 16.37 22.48 -10.76
C CYS A 796 15.50 21.46 -11.51
N SER A 797 15.73 20.16 -11.30
CA SER A 797 14.93 19.07 -11.87
C SER A 797 13.74 18.64 -10.99
N HIS A 798 13.63 19.14 -9.75
CA HIS A 798 12.52 18.84 -8.84
C HIS A 798 11.52 20.01 -8.74
N PRO A 799 10.21 19.75 -8.49
CA PRO A 799 9.19 20.79 -8.44
C PRO A 799 9.48 21.90 -7.42
N GLU A 800 9.16 23.15 -7.79
CA GLU A 800 9.35 24.36 -6.97
C GLU A 800 10.78 24.60 -6.42
N GLY A 801 11.79 23.82 -6.81
CA GLY A 801 13.16 23.95 -6.32
C GLY A 801 13.36 23.59 -4.84
N VAL A 802 12.43 22.81 -4.26
CA VAL A 802 12.43 22.39 -2.85
C VAL A 802 12.42 20.86 -2.79
N VAL A 803 13.40 20.27 -2.10
CA VAL A 803 13.50 18.81 -1.92
C VAL A 803 13.90 18.49 -0.48
N GLY A 804 13.40 17.38 0.06
CA GLY A 804 13.79 16.91 1.40
C GLY A 804 15.29 16.61 1.47
N LEU A 805 15.94 17.00 2.57
CA LEU A 805 17.37 16.81 2.79
C LEU A 805 17.76 15.33 2.65
N VAL A 806 16.98 14.43 3.23
CA VAL A 806 17.19 12.97 3.15
C VAL A 806 17.10 12.43 1.72
N ASP A 807 16.26 13.02 0.85
CA ASP A 807 16.17 12.65 -0.57
C ASP A 807 17.42 13.16 -1.34
N VAL A 808 17.83 14.43 -1.14
CA VAL A 808 19.05 14.99 -1.75
C VAL A 808 20.29 14.16 -1.40
N LEU A 809 20.42 13.76 -0.14
CA LEU A 809 21.55 12.96 0.33
C LEU A 809 21.55 11.53 -0.24
N SER A 810 20.38 10.87 -0.32
CA SER A 810 20.31 9.50 -0.88
C SER A 810 20.53 9.45 -2.39
N ASP A 811 20.07 10.47 -3.11
CA ASP A 811 19.98 10.40 -4.57
C ASP A 811 21.26 10.92 -5.24
N VAL A 812 21.96 11.89 -4.63
CA VAL A 812 23.23 12.47 -5.13
C VAL A 812 24.47 11.74 -4.60
N TRP A 813 24.43 11.18 -3.38
CA TRP A 813 25.55 10.44 -2.78
C TRP A 813 25.14 9.05 -2.22
N PRO A 814 24.58 8.14 -3.05
CA PRO A 814 24.02 6.86 -2.60
C PRO A 814 25.01 5.93 -1.88
N ASP A 815 26.30 5.98 -2.23
CA ASP A 815 27.35 5.16 -1.61
C ASP A 815 27.96 5.79 -0.33
N GLY A 816 27.45 6.92 0.13
CA GLY A 816 28.02 7.71 1.23
C GLY A 816 27.44 7.40 2.61
N ASP A 817 28.30 7.41 3.65
CA ASP A 817 27.82 7.56 5.03
C ASP A 817 27.05 8.89 5.18
N PRO A 818 25.88 8.94 5.86
CA PRO A 818 25.04 10.14 5.92
C PRO A 818 25.73 11.40 6.45
N ARG A 819 26.70 11.29 7.37
CA ARG A 819 27.44 12.45 7.89
C ARG A 819 28.44 12.96 6.85
N THR A 820 29.04 12.04 6.12
CA THR A 820 29.97 12.35 5.02
C THR A 820 29.23 12.96 3.83
N ALA A 821 28.06 12.40 3.48
CA ALA A 821 27.17 12.96 2.46
C ALA A 821 26.69 14.37 2.84
N ARG A 822 26.30 14.61 4.10
CA ARG A 822 25.94 15.96 4.56
C ARG A 822 27.09 16.95 4.45
N ALA A 823 28.30 16.58 4.86
CA ALA A 823 29.48 17.43 4.70
C ALA A 823 29.81 17.75 3.22
N HIS A 824 29.55 16.81 2.30
CA HIS A 824 29.66 17.06 0.86
C HIS A 824 28.57 18.01 0.36
N LEU A 825 27.33 17.90 0.85
CA LEU A 825 26.23 18.81 0.52
C LEU A 825 26.49 20.23 1.02
N ASP A 826 26.91 20.40 2.27
CA ASP A 826 27.23 21.72 2.84
C ASP A 826 28.31 22.43 1.99
N ALA A 827 29.38 21.72 1.65
CA ALA A 827 30.45 22.24 0.80
C ALA A 827 30.00 22.51 -0.66
N ALA A 828 29.12 21.67 -1.21
CA ALA A 828 28.55 21.88 -2.55
C ALA A 828 27.63 23.10 -2.59
N VAL A 829 26.83 23.33 -1.54
CA VAL A 829 25.93 24.50 -1.41
C VAL A 829 26.73 25.78 -1.16
N GLU A 830 27.79 25.76 -0.35
CA GLU A 830 28.70 26.91 -0.21
C GLU A 830 29.38 27.25 -1.55
N GLN A 831 29.94 26.25 -2.23
CA GLN A 831 30.54 26.42 -3.55
C GLN A 831 29.54 26.93 -4.59
N LEU A 832 28.30 26.42 -4.58
CA LEU A 832 27.25 26.81 -5.52
C LEU A 832 26.83 28.27 -5.31
N ASN A 833 26.61 28.69 -4.06
CA ASN A 833 26.33 30.10 -3.74
C ASN A 833 27.50 31.04 -4.10
N MET A 834 28.76 30.56 -4.04
CA MET A 834 29.93 31.31 -4.52
C MET A 834 29.99 31.40 -6.05
N LEU A 835 29.63 30.34 -6.78
CA LEU A 835 29.61 30.31 -8.25
C LEU A 835 28.45 31.11 -8.86
N LEU A 836 27.34 31.22 -8.12
CA LEU A 836 26.12 31.91 -8.54
C LEU A 836 25.96 33.31 -7.93
N GLN A 837 27.01 33.92 -7.37
CA GLN A 837 26.93 35.28 -6.81
C GLN A 837 26.41 36.27 -7.87
N PRO A 838 25.20 36.83 -7.72
CA PRO A 838 24.59 37.64 -8.77
C PRO A 838 25.33 38.97 -8.90
N SER A 839 25.58 39.42 -10.13
CA SER A 839 26.15 40.74 -10.39
C SER A 839 25.17 41.90 -10.09
N VAL A 840 23.95 41.57 -9.63
CA VAL A 840 22.74 42.41 -9.75
C VAL A 840 21.91 42.52 -8.44
N LEU A 841 21.99 41.55 -7.53
CA LEU A 841 21.20 41.54 -6.30
C LEU A 841 21.86 42.36 -5.19
N VAL A 842 21.08 43.24 -4.56
CA VAL A 842 21.59 44.32 -3.67
C VAL A 842 21.78 43.86 -2.22
N GLU A 843 21.18 42.75 -1.82
CA GLU A 843 21.40 42.10 -0.51
C GLU A 843 21.89 40.66 -0.72
N HIS A 844 22.82 40.21 0.13
CA HIS A 844 23.59 38.98 -0.06
C HIS A 844 22.82 37.73 0.42
N ALA A 845 21.58 37.56 -0.03
CA ALA A 845 20.80 36.36 0.25
C ALA A 845 21.42 35.14 -0.47
N PRO A 846 21.64 34.01 0.22
CA PRO A 846 22.05 32.77 -0.44
C PRO A 846 20.93 32.24 -1.33
N LEU A 847 21.25 31.98 -2.60
CA LEU A 847 20.32 31.47 -3.60
C LEU A 847 19.97 29.99 -3.41
N VAL A 848 20.81 29.26 -2.66
CA VAL A 848 20.56 27.88 -2.27
C VAL A 848 20.73 27.76 -0.76
N THR A 849 19.70 27.30 -0.07
CA THR A 849 19.63 27.19 1.38
C THR A 849 19.34 25.77 1.82
N ILE A 850 19.82 25.41 3.01
CA ILE A 850 19.41 24.21 3.73
C ILE A 850 18.66 24.68 4.96
N ASP A 851 17.41 24.23 5.13
CA ASP A 851 16.59 24.50 6.30
C ASP A 851 16.54 23.25 7.19
N ASP A 852 17.43 23.22 8.17
CA ASP A 852 17.54 22.12 9.15
C ASP A 852 16.31 21.99 10.09
N ARG A 853 15.30 22.87 9.98
CA ARG A 853 14.01 22.75 10.69
C ARG A 853 12.91 22.18 9.81
N ALA A 854 12.93 22.49 8.52
CA ALA A 854 12.03 21.89 7.54
C ALA A 854 12.49 20.50 7.07
N ASP A 855 13.78 20.18 7.28
CA ASP A 855 14.49 19.06 6.65
C ASP A 855 14.47 19.18 5.11
N GLU A 856 14.72 20.39 4.59
CA GLU A 856 14.63 20.71 3.16
C GLU A 856 15.88 21.43 2.64
N VAL A 857 16.24 21.19 1.38
CA VAL A 857 17.15 22.01 0.58
C VAL A 857 16.33 22.79 -0.43
N ARG A 858 16.56 24.10 -0.53
CA ARG A 858 15.66 25.05 -1.20
C ARG A 858 16.41 26.05 -2.08
N LEU A 859 15.95 26.22 -3.31
CA LEU A 859 16.35 27.31 -4.21
C LEU A 859 15.54 28.59 -3.92
N ASP A 860 16.15 29.75 -4.15
CA ASP A 860 15.48 31.04 -4.23
C ASP A 860 14.85 31.24 -5.63
N PRO A 861 13.51 31.25 -5.76
CA PRO A 861 12.82 31.39 -7.04
C PRO A 861 12.88 32.82 -7.63
N ASP A 862 13.23 33.84 -6.84
CA ASP A 862 13.45 35.20 -7.35
C ASP A 862 14.86 35.38 -7.94
N GLY A 863 15.82 34.53 -7.54
CA GLY A 863 17.20 34.53 -8.03
C GLY A 863 17.52 33.49 -9.12
N ILE A 864 16.95 32.28 -9.05
CA ILE A 864 17.19 31.16 -9.97
C ILE A 864 15.85 30.63 -10.51
N ASP A 865 15.76 30.41 -11.83
CA ASP A 865 14.59 29.74 -12.43
C ASP A 865 14.99 28.75 -13.53
N SER A 866 14.44 27.52 -13.50
CA SER A 866 14.76 26.46 -14.47
C SER A 866 13.71 26.29 -15.57
N ASP A 867 14.11 25.77 -16.74
CA ASP A 867 13.15 25.40 -17.79
C ASP A 867 12.22 24.24 -17.37
N VAL A 868 12.66 23.35 -16.47
CA VAL A 868 11.82 22.34 -15.80
C VAL A 868 10.80 22.99 -14.88
N HIS A 869 11.19 23.95 -14.02
CA HIS A 869 10.25 24.66 -13.14
C HIS A 869 9.22 25.43 -13.97
N ARG A 870 9.66 26.14 -15.03
CA ARG A 870 8.75 26.81 -15.97
C ARG A 870 7.81 25.83 -16.67
N PHE A 871 8.30 24.67 -17.11
CA PHE A 871 7.49 23.62 -17.73
C PHE A 871 6.45 23.04 -16.76
N VAL A 872 6.86 22.70 -15.54
CA VAL A 872 5.97 22.17 -14.50
C VAL A 872 4.92 23.22 -14.12
N ARG A 873 5.33 24.47 -13.86
CA ARG A 873 4.41 25.57 -13.55
C ARG A 873 3.46 25.88 -14.71
N LEU A 874 3.88 25.78 -15.98
CA LEU A 874 2.99 25.96 -17.13
C LEU A 874 2.03 24.78 -17.34
N CYS A 875 2.50 23.54 -17.19
CA CYS A 875 1.66 22.34 -17.25
C CYS A 875 0.61 22.33 -16.13
N GLN A 876 0.97 22.78 -14.92
CA GLN A 876 0.05 23.00 -13.82
C GLN A 876 -0.89 24.18 -14.09
N ALA A 877 -0.38 25.36 -14.46
CA ALA A 877 -1.21 26.54 -14.72
C ALA A 877 -2.20 26.35 -15.88
N ALA A 878 -1.87 25.50 -16.86
CA ALA A 878 -2.77 25.08 -17.91
C ALA A 878 -4.02 24.31 -17.40
N THR A 879 -4.04 23.78 -16.16
CA THR A 879 -5.27 23.25 -15.53
C THR A 879 -6.12 24.35 -14.87
N LEU A 880 -5.63 25.60 -14.86
CA LEU A 880 -6.16 26.74 -14.10
C LEU A 880 -6.48 27.99 -14.95
N MET A 881 -6.23 27.91 -16.26
CA MET A 881 -6.40 29.00 -17.20
C MET A 881 -7.66 28.80 -18.05
N PRO A 882 -8.40 29.88 -18.43
CA PRO A 882 -9.45 29.84 -19.43
C PRO A 882 -9.00 29.27 -20.79
N SER A 883 -9.90 28.63 -21.55
CA SER A 883 -9.65 27.89 -22.82
C SER A 883 -8.62 28.54 -23.75
N GLU A 884 -8.76 29.84 -23.98
CA GLU A 884 -7.90 30.61 -24.88
C GLU A 884 -6.43 30.64 -24.42
N GLN A 885 -6.20 30.74 -23.11
CA GLN A 885 -4.88 30.83 -22.50
C GLN A 885 -4.23 29.45 -22.33
N VAL A 886 -5.02 28.38 -22.11
CA VAL A 886 -4.52 26.99 -22.03
C VAL A 886 -3.72 26.62 -23.29
N ARG A 887 -4.19 27.03 -24.47
CA ARG A 887 -3.51 26.76 -25.75
C ARG A 887 -2.11 27.36 -25.77
N THR A 888 -1.97 28.62 -25.37
CA THR A 888 -0.68 29.31 -25.29
C THR A 888 0.23 28.71 -24.22
N ALA A 889 -0.31 28.38 -23.04
CA ALA A 889 0.47 27.80 -21.94
C ALA A 889 1.03 26.40 -22.28
N LEU A 890 0.23 25.52 -22.86
CA LEU A 890 0.68 24.18 -23.28
C LEU A 890 1.64 24.25 -24.48
N ALA A 891 1.44 25.19 -25.41
CA ALA A 891 2.40 25.44 -26.49
C ALA A 891 3.76 25.88 -25.92
N ARG A 892 3.75 26.84 -24.98
CA ARG A 892 4.97 27.34 -24.33
C ARG A 892 5.65 26.30 -23.44
N ALA A 893 4.89 25.42 -22.80
CA ALA A 893 5.46 24.26 -22.11
C ALA A 893 6.22 23.34 -23.08
N ARG A 894 5.62 23.01 -24.24
CA ARG A 894 6.29 22.18 -25.25
C ARG A 894 7.52 22.85 -25.88
N GLU A 895 7.56 24.18 -25.95
CA GLU A 895 8.77 24.93 -26.36
C GLU A 895 9.94 24.85 -25.36
N LEU A 896 9.65 24.63 -24.07
CA LEU A 896 10.68 24.43 -23.03
C LEU A 896 11.26 23.01 -23.07
N TYR A 897 10.43 22.01 -23.38
CA TYR A 897 10.85 20.62 -23.55
C TYR A 897 11.61 20.43 -24.88
N ARG A 898 12.87 20.87 -24.89
CA ARG A 898 13.76 20.85 -26.08
C ARG A 898 14.42 19.49 -26.33
N GLY A 899 14.23 18.55 -25.42
CA GLY A 899 14.85 17.23 -25.39
C GLY A 899 14.69 16.63 -23.98
N ASP A 900 15.14 15.40 -23.81
CA ASP A 900 15.02 14.68 -22.54
C ASP A 900 15.81 15.34 -21.39
N LEU A 901 15.41 15.03 -20.15
CA LEU A 901 16.03 15.59 -18.95
C LEU A 901 17.52 15.26 -18.88
N LEU A 902 18.34 16.30 -18.86
CA LEU A 902 19.81 16.27 -18.81
C LEU A 902 20.38 15.36 -19.92
N ASP A 903 19.77 15.43 -21.11
CA ASP A 903 20.17 14.69 -22.30
C ASP A 903 20.55 15.65 -23.44
N GLY A 904 21.86 15.81 -23.69
CA GLY A 904 22.33 16.71 -24.74
C GLY A 904 23.76 17.22 -24.50
N PRO A 905 24.20 18.24 -25.25
CA PRO A 905 25.48 18.90 -25.05
C PRO A 905 25.61 19.45 -23.61
N GLY A 906 26.82 19.39 -23.04
CA GLY A 906 27.13 19.89 -21.69
C GLY A 906 26.61 19.02 -20.54
N ALA A 907 25.48 18.32 -20.74
CA ALA A 907 24.86 17.48 -19.71
C ALA A 907 25.74 16.29 -19.28
N ARG A 908 25.59 15.91 -18.01
CA ARG A 908 26.13 14.66 -17.46
C ARG A 908 24.99 13.66 -17.27
N ALA A 909 25.25 12.40 -17.56
CA ALA A 909 24.32 11.32 -17.28
C ALA A 909 24.35 11.00 -15.78
N TYR A 910 23.48 11.67 -15.01
CA TYR A 910 23.33 11.44 -13.58
C TYR A 910 22.50 10.19 -13.29
N GLY A 911 22.85 9.44 -12.25
CA GLY A 911 22.18 8.20 -11.86
C GLY A 911 20.68 8.40 -11.66
N TRP A 912 20.34 9.33 -10.75
CA TRP A 912 18.98 9.73 -10.36
C TRP A 912 18.13 10.33 -11.49
N ALA A 913 18.74 10.78 -12.59
CA ALA A 913 17.99 11.36 -13.72
C ALA A 913 17.51 10.28 -14.72
N VAL A 914 18.32 9.23 -14.92
CA VAL A 914 18.17 8.27 -16.03
C VAL A 914 17.77 6.87 -15.55
N HIS A 915 18.13 6.49 -14.33
CA HIS A 915 17.73 5.23 -13.72
C HIS A 915 16.56 5.49 -12.77
N SER A 916 15.50 4.70 -12.88
CA SER A 916 14.74 4.35 -11.69
C SER A 916 15.65 3.50 -10.79
N PHE A 917 15.66 3.78 -9.49
CA PHE A 917 16.50 3.04 -8.55
C PHE A 917 15.93 1.64 -8.22
N ARG A 918 14.73 1.29 -8.73
CA ARG A 918 13.95 0.09 -8.38
C ARG A 918 13.16 -0.48 -9.57
N ASP A 919 12.83 -1.77 -9.49
CA ASP A 919 12.16 -2.55 -10.55
C ASP A 919 10.69 -2.13 -10.82
N GLY A 920 10.49 -1.06 -11.61
CA GLY A 920 9.17 -0.72 -12.19
C GLY A 920 8.80 0.78 -12.20
N GLU A 921 9.58 1.62 -11.52
CA GLU A 921 9.44 3.08 -11.52
C GLU A 921 9.84 3.70 -12.89
N LEU A 922 9.28 4.87 -13.21
CA LEU A 922 9.78 5.69 -14.31
C LEU A 922 10.90 6.62 -13.80
N SER A 923 12.01 6.67 -14.55
CA SER A 923 13.08 7.65 -14.27
C SER A 923 12.55 9.08 -14.31
N LEU A 924 13.23 10.02 -13.65
CA LEU A 924 12.80 11.43 -13.66
C LEU A 924 12.77 12.00 -15.09
N ARG A 925 13.66 11.51 -15.97
CA ARG A 925 13.65 11.75 -17.42
C ARG A 925 12.38 11.22 -18.09
N ASP A 926 12.05 9.94 -17.92
CA ASP A 926 10.88 9.33 -18.57
C ASP A 926 9.56 9.95 -18.07
N ARG A 927 9.52 10.33 -16.78
CA ARG A 927 8.39 11.04 -16.14
C ARG A 927 8.10 12.38 -16.81
N TYR A 928 9.12 13.21 -17.05
CA TYR A 928 8.92 14.47 -17.77
C TYR A 928 8.63 14.27 -19.26
N ARG A 929 9.17 13.21 -19.89
CA ARG A 929 8.78 12.82 -21.25
C ARG A 929 7.29 12.50 -21.31
N GLU A 930 6.78 11.68 -20.40
CA GLU A 930 5.35 11.36 -20.34
C GLU A 930 4.48 12.60 -20.07
N GLN A 931 4.90 13.48 -19.16
CA GLN A 931 4.21 14.75 -18.91
C GLN A 931 4.15 15.64 -20.15
N CYS A 932 5.21 15.67 -20.97
CA CYS A 932 5.26 16.40 -22.23
C CYS A 932 4.33 15.79 -23.30
N LEU A 933 4.25 14.45 -23.38
CA LEU A 933 3.30 13.75 -24.25
C LEU A 933 1.85 14.04 -23.83
N ARG A 934 1.52 13.96 -22.52
CA ARG A 934 0.19 14.31 -21.97
C ARG A 934 -0.19 15.76 -22.29
N ALA A 935 0.72 16.71 -22.10
CA ALA A 935 0.52 18.13 -22.42
C ALA A 935 0.29 18.37 -23.92
N THR A 936 1.06 17.68 -24.77
CA THR A 936 0.96 17.75 -26.24
C THR A 936 -0.38 17.20 -26.73
N LEU A 937 -0.86 16.08 -26.17
CA LEU A 937 -2.18 15.52 -26.50
C LEU A 937 -3.34 16.44 -26.07
N ARG A 938 -3.26 17.04 -24.87
CA ARG A 938 -4.27 18.00 -24.42
C ARG A 938 -4.33 19.21 -25.35
N LEU A 939 -3.19 19.74 -25.79
CA LEU A 939 -3.12 20.82 -26.77
C LEU A 939 -3.70 20.40 -28.13
N ALA A 940 -3.36 19.22 -28.64
CA ALA A 940 -3.90 18.70 -29.90
C ALA A 940 -5.43 18.56 -29.88
N ARG A 941 -5.98 18.01 -28.79
CA ARG A 941 -7.43 17.89 -28.56
C ARG A 941 -8.13 19.24 -28.41
N LEU A 942 -7.47 20.25 -27.82
CA LEU A 942 -7.99 21.63 -27.76
C LEU A 942 -8.01 22.33 -29.12
N LEU A 943 -6.97 22.16 -29.94
CA LEU A 943 -6.93 22.67 -31.31
C LEU A 943 -7.98 22.01 -32.20
N MET A 944 -8.15 20.68 -32.09
CA MET A 944 -9.22 19.93 -32.77
C MET A 944 -10.63 20.41 -32.38
N ARG A 945 -10.87 20.73 -31.09
CA ARG A 945 -12.13 21.33 -30.61
C ARG A 945 -12.38 22.74 -31.15
N ALA A 946 -11.32 23.53 -31.28
CA ALA A 946 -11.37 24.87 -31.90
C ALA A 946 -11.43 24.83 -33.45
N SER A 947 -11.61 23.64 -34.04
CA SER A 947 -11.57 23.37 -35.48
C SER A 947 -10.26 23.77 -36.20
N ASP A 948 -9.17 23.99 -35.45
CA ASP A 948 -7.83 24.16 -36.00
C ASP A 948 -7.14 22.80 -36.20
N TYR A 949 -7.70 22.02 -37.12
CA TYR A 949 -7.21 20.70 -37.48
C TYR A 949 -5.78 20.76 -38.07
N ARG A 950 -5.41 21.87 -38.73
CA ARG A 950 -4.09 22.04 -39.34
C ARG A 950 -2.99 22.17 -38.29
N SER A 951 -3.24 22.87 -37.19
CA SER A 951 -2.30 22.93 -36.06
C SER A 951 -2.33 21.67 -35.19
N ALA A 952 -3.45 20.93 -35.17
CA ALA A 952 -3.59 19.70 -34.39
C ALA A 952 -2.86 18.48 -35.00
N ILE A 953 -2.92 18.30 -36.33
CA ILE A 953 -2.29 17.18 -37.07
C ILE A 953 -0.82 16.92 -36.67
N PRO A 954 0.11 17.90 -36.74
CA PRO A 954 1.53 17.64 -36.42
C PRO A 954 1.76 17.26 -34.96
N LEU A 955 0.87 17.65 -34.04
CA LEU A 955 0.96 17.25 -32.64
C LEU A 955 0.57 15.79 -32.46
N PHE A 956 -0.55 15.35 -33.04
CA PHE A 956 -0.93 13.93 -33.04
C PHE A 956 0.12 13.05 -33.74
N GLN A 957 0.72 13.52 -34.85
CA GLN A 957 1.83 12.83 -35.50
C GLN A 957 3.05 12.69 -34.58
N SER A 958 3.48 13.75 -33.89
CA SER A 958 4.61 13.67 -32.94
C SER A 958 4.37 12.74 -31.76
N LEU A 959 3.11 12.47 -31.39
CA LEU A 959 2.76 11.47 -30.38
C LEU A 959 2.88 10.05 -30.95
N LEU A 960 2.44 9.81 -32.19
CA LEU A 960 2.52 8.52 -32.85
C LEU A 960 3.95 8.15 -33.30
N GLU A 961 4.83 9.12 -33.48
CA GLU A 961 6.28 8.89 -33.66
C GLU A 961 6.92 8.25 -32.41
N VAL A 962 6.37 8.50 -31.21
CA VAL A 962 6.86 7.93 -29.93
C VAL A 962 6.06 6.69 -29.53
N GLU A 963 4.73 6.74 -29.62
CA GLU A 963 3.83 5.62 -29.31
C GLU A 963 2.87 5.30 -30.48
N PRO A 964 3.32 4.57 -31.51
CA PRO A 964 2.53 4.26 -32.72
C PRO A 964 1.37 3.27 -32.50
N LEU A 965 1.05 2.93 -31.25
CA LEU A 965 0.01 1.98 -30.84
C LEU A 965 -1.14 2.67 -30.06
N LEU A 966 -1.21 4.00 -30.09
CA LEU A 966 -2.27 4.79 -29.46
C LEU A 966 -3.47 4.95 -30.40
N GLU A 967 -4.33 3.95 -30.43
CA GLU A 967 -5.52 3.93 -31.30
C GLU A 967 -6.55 5.03 -30.99
N ASP A 968 -6.58 5.61 -29.80
CA ASP A 968 -7.37 6.82 -29.54
C ASP A 968 -6.77 8.06 -30.23
N VAL A 969 -5.45 8.17 -30.27
CA VAL A 969 -4.71 9.22 -30.99
C VAL A 969 -4.84 9.04 -32.51
N VAL A 970 -4.75 7.81 -33.04
CA VAL A 970 -5.00 7.52 -34.47
C VAL A 970 -6.43 7.94 -34.85
N ARG A 971 -7.44 7.62 -34.04
CA ARG A 971 -8.83 8.04 -34.29
C ARG A 971 -9.02 9.56 -34.27
N ASP A 972 -8.35 10.28 -33.37
CA ASP A 972 -8.37 11.75 -33.35
C ASP A 972 -7.65 12.38 -34.55
N LEU A 973 -6.53 11.77 -35.00
CA LEU A 973 -5.80 12.19 -36.20
C LEU A 973 -6.61 11.95 -37.49
N CYS A 974 -7.24 10.78 -37.64
CA CYS A 974 -8.11 10.47 -38.78
C CYS A 974 -9.31 11.43 -38.86
N ARG A 975 -9.91 11.83 -37.72
CA ARG A 975 -10.94 12.89 -37.68
C ARG A 975 -10.41 14.23 -38.19
N CYS A 976 -9.18 14.61 -37.84
CA CYS A 976 -8.55 15.83 -38.33
C CYS A 976 -8.32 15.79 -39.85
N PHE A 977 -7.83 14.66 -40.39
CA PHE A 977 -7.69 14.49 -41.84
C PHE A 977 -9.03 14.52 -42.58
N ALA A 978 -10.07 13.88 -42.04
CA ALA A 978 -11.42 13.92 -42.61
C ALA A 978 -12.05 15.33 -42.60
N ALA A 979 -11.77 16.12 -41.56
CA ALA A 979 -12.17 17.52 -41.48
C ALA A 979 -11.41 18.43 -42.46
N VAL A 980 -10.15 18.11 -42.78
CA VAL A 980 -9.33 18.80 -43.81
C VAL A 980 -9.65 18.30 -45.23
N GLY A 981 -10.27 17.12 -45.36
CA GLY A 981 -10.61 16.48 -46.64
C GLY A 981 -9.51 15.57 -47.22
N ASP A 982 -8.48 15.23 -46.44
CA ASP A 982 -7.37 14.39 -46.90
C ASP A 982 -7.68 12.90 -46.74
N ARG A 983 -8.31 12.32 -47.77
CA ARG A 983 -8.62 10.89 -47.83
C ARG A 983 -7.36 10.01 -47.82
N ASN A 984 -6.25 10.48 -48.38
CA ASN A 984 -5.04 9.66 -48.53
C ASN A 984 -4.33 9.50 -47.20
N ALA A 985 -4.22 10.60 -46.43
CA ALA A 985 -3.62 10.57 -45.10
C ALA A 985 -4.37 9.63 -44.12
N ILE A 986 -5.69 9.47 -44.26
CA ILE A 986 -6.46 8.48 -43.48
C ILE A 986 -6.04 7.05 -43.81
N VAL A 987 -5.86 6.73 -45.10
CA VAL A 987 -5.41 5.40 -45.56
C VAL A 987 -3.96 5.14 -45.17
N ASP A 988 -3.09 6.15 -45.28
CA ASP A 988 -1.68 6.03 -44.91
C ASP A 988 -1.50 5.80 -43.39
N GLU A 989 -2.31 6.42 -42.52
CA GLU A 989 -2.25 6.17 -41.06
C GLU A 989 -2.89 4.83 -40.64
N ASP A 990 -3.97 4.35 -41.29
CA ASP A 990 -4.46 2.97 -41.05
C ASP A 990 -3.40 1.94 -41.45
N ALA A 991 -2.72 2.14 -42.58
CA ALA A 991 -1.60 1.31 -43.01
C ALA A 991 -0.42 1.37 -42.02
N ARG A 992 -0.08 2.55 -41.49
CA ARG A 992 0.95 2.72 -40.45
C ARG A 992 0.60 2.00 -39.16
N LEU A 993 -0.63 2.15 -38.65
CA LEU A 993 -1.12 1.44 -37.46
C LEU A 993 -1.04 -0.08 -37.65
N ARG A 994 -1.48 -0.61 -38.79
CA ARG A 994 -1.39 -2.04 -39.13
C ARG A 994 0.05 -2.54 -39.29
N ILE A 995 0.99 -1.68 -39.67
CA ILE A 995 2.43 -2.02 -39.68
C ILE A 995 2.98 -2.03 -38.24
N ALA A 996 2.64 -1.03 -37.42
CA ALA A 996 3.06 -0.93 -36.03
C ALA A 996 2.53 -2.09 -35.18
N LEU A 997 1.24 -2.46 -35.34
CA LEU A 997 0.62 -3.63 -34.70
C LEU A 997 1.37 -4.91 -35.09
N ARG A 998 1.59 -5.17 -36.38
CA ARG A 998 2.35 -6.36 -36.83
C ARG A 998 3.77 -6.42 -36.29
N GLN A 999 4.49 -5.30 -36.25
CA GLN A 999 5.82 -5.23 -35.63
C GLN A 999 5.74 -5.54 -34.12
N ALA A 1000 4.77 -4.93 -33.43
CA ALA A 1000 4.53 -5.11 -32.00
C ALA A 1000 3.96 -6.50 -31.62
N TYR A 1001 3.53 -7.32 -32.58
CA TYR A 1001 3.23 -8.74 -32.35
C TYR A 1001 4.43 -9.63 -32.72
N ALA A 1002 5.11 -9.35 -33.83
CA ALA A 1002 6.28 -10.10 -34.29
C ALA A 1002 7.44 -10.11 -33.28
N THR A 1003 7.66 -9.00 -32.55
CA THR A 1003 8.69 -8.91 -31.50
C THR A 1003 8.41 -9.78 -30.27
N TYR A 1004 7.16 -10.19 -30.03
CA TYR A 1004 6.74 -10.83 -28.76
C TYR A 1004 6.13 -12.24 -28.92
N GLY A 1005 6.06 -12.79 -30.14
CA GLY A 1005 5.85 -14.22 -30.37
C GLY A 1005 4.43 -14.76 -30.13
N GLY A 1006 3.41 -13.99 -30.50
CA GLY A 1006 2.00 -14.45 -30.48
C GLY A 1006 1.69 -15.56 -31.52
N PRO A 1007 0.50 -16.19 -31.44
CA PRO A 1007 0.00 -17.10 -32.47
C PRO A 1007 -0.21 -16.38 -33.82
N SER A 1008 -0.35 -17.15 -34.89
CA SER A 1008 -0.17 -16.70 -36.28
C SER A 1008 -1.32 -15.91 -36.92
N ASP A 1009 -2.12 -15.20 -36.13
CA ASP A 1009 -3.20 -14.33 -36.64
C ASP A 1009 -2.65 -12.90 -36.87
N ASP A 1010 -3.04 -12.26 -37.97
CA ASP A 1010 -2.60 -10.89 -38.30
C ASP A 1010 -3.35 -9.88 -37.40
N PRO A 1011 -2.66 -9.05 -36.57
CA PRO A 1011 -3.32 -8.19 -35.58
C PRO A 1011 -4.08 -7.02 -36.22
N ASP A 1012 -5.40 -7.15 -36.29
CA ASP A 1012 -6.32 -6.06 -36.62
C ASP A 1012 -6.38 -4.97 -35.51
N PRO A 1013 -6.62 -3.70 -35.87
CA PRO A 1013 -6.96 -2.63 -34.92
C PRO A 1013 -8.26 -2.91 -34.14
N GLU A 1014 -8.49 -2.17 -33.05
CA GLU A 1014 -9.75 -2.24 -32.29
C GLU A 1014 -10.98 -2.10 -33.24
N PRO A 1015 -12.07 -2.86 -33.03
CA PRO A 1015 -13.27 -2.75 -33.88
C PRO A 1015 -13.84 -1.33 -33.96
N ALA A 1016 -13.67 -0.53 -32.90
CA ALA A 1016 -14.07 0.88 -32.85
C ALA A 1016 -13.15 1.82 -33.66
N THR A 1017 -11.90 1.42 -33.91
CA THR A 1017 -10.95 2.12 -34.80
C THR A 1017 -11.25 1.79 -36.25
N SER A 1018 -11.35 0.50 -36.57
CA SER A 1018 -11.68 0.02 -37.93
C SER A 1018 -13.04 0.54 -38.43
N ALA A 1019 -14.07 0.57 -37.57
CA ALA A 1019 -15.37 1.13 -37.93
C ALA A 1019 -15.31 2.65 -38.19
N LEU A 1020 -14.67 3.43 -37.30
CA LEU A 1020 -14.55 4.88 -37.48
C LEU A 1020 -13.79 5.25 -38.76
N ILE A 1021 -12.71 4.53 -39.08
CA ILE A 1021 -11.92 4.79 -40.30
C ILE A 1021 -12.76 4.53 -41.55
N ALA A 1022 -13.59 3.48 -41.57
CA ALA A 1022 -14.52 3.22 -42.67
C ALA A 1022 -15.58 4.34 -42.81
N ASP A 1023 -16.22 4.75 -41.70
CA ASP A 1023 -17.21 5.83 -41.68
C ASP A 1023 -16.61 7.16 -42.20
N LEU A 1024 -15.40 7.52 -41.74
CA LEU A 1024 -14.72 8.75 -42.14
C LEU A 1024 -14.28 8.74 -43.62
N LEU A 1025 -13.83 7.60 -44.15
CA LEU A 1025 -13.53 7.47 -45.58
C LEU A 1025 -14.79 7.66 -46.43
N GLN A 1026 -15.92 7.08 -46.02
CA GLN A 1026 -17.21 7.27 -46.70
C GLN A 1026 -17.69 8.72 -46.60
N GLU A 1027 -17.51 9.40 -45.47
CA GLU A 1027 -17.85 10.82 -45.32
C GLU A 1027 -17.01 11.72 -46.26
N VAL A 1028 -15.71 11.49 -46.35
CA VAL A 1028 -14.83 12.27 -47.25
C VAL A 1028 -15.15 12.00 -48.72
N GLU A 1029 -15.45 10.75 -49.11
CA GLU A 1029 -15.90 10.42 -50.46
C GLU A 1029 -17.24 11.09 -50.80
N ALA A 1030 -18.21 11.06 -49.88
CA ALA A 1030 -19.50 11.73 -50.06
C ALA A 1030 -19.36 13.25 -50.20
N ARG A 1031 -18.50 13.89 -49.40
CA ARG A 1031 -18.18 15.33 -49.52
C ARG A 1031 -17.50 15.65 -50.85
N GLY A 1032 -16.54 14.81 -51.29
CA GLY A 1032 -15.88 14.95 -52.58
C GLY A 1032 -16.84 14.86 -53.76
N ALA A 1033 -17.78 13.91 -53.73
CA ALA A 1033 -18.81 13.70 -54.75
C ALA A 1033 -19.93 14.78 -54.76
N VAL A 1034 -19.94 15.70 -53.80
CA VAL A 1034 -20.84 16.88 -53.74
C VAL A 1034 -20.15 18.17 -54.17
N LEU A 1035 -18.81 18.16 -54.27
CA LEU A 1035 -17.97 19.30 -54.68
C LEU A 1035 -17.43 19.18 -56.13
N ALA A 1036 -17.76 18.09 -56.83
CA ALA A 1036 -17.34 17.76 -58.20
C ALA A 1036 -18.51 17.77 -59.19
#